data_AF-A0A2V9P0C7-F1
#
_entry.id   AF-A0A2V9P0C7-F1
#
_cell.length_a   1.000
_cell.length_b   1.000
_cell.length_c   1.000
_cell.angle_alpha   90.00
_cell.angle_beta   90.00
_cell.angle_gamma   90.00
#
_symmetry.space_group_name_H-M   'P 1'
#
loop_
_entity.id
_entity.type
_entity.pdbx_description
1 polymer ?
#
loop_
_entity_poly.entity_id
_entity_poly.type
_entity_poly.pdbx_seq_one_letter_code
_entity_poly.pdbx_strand_id
1 'polypeptide(L)'
;MIRRIAAMLLMTGAAMATTYYVDPAGSNANDGLSPQTAWRTLLKVGISTFQPGDQILFKRDAVWNEWLTPLSSGTAGNPIKFDAYGNGRPPEFTGRYQTKISDWTNTSGSVWQATLNATQAISQLKFVQFGTIWGNAQTAQNLLAHDRDWYYDANTQILYVYASSGNPVTRYGLVSPMILSGQSLININGVSWLEIQHIKLDWYDAYGVQVQGASDHLWLANMLADSQVPNGTVPIGFYVHPTGTPADIHLYNTDSHRNYVGYRFDGAASAVELKNCRAFVNRTYGLMDNTGSVTYANCHFYANNIATGISTDITGAPIDGGGNLAADTPPNVRGFLSYPARITVTYDDPGLVDGSHQFIQSLLPIFQAKSVPLSIAVVTGYDLSQQLVDTFQGWNDAGWDVNSHSASHQYFTFPNAFTVQYTGTAASSVTLSIANKHLTVTAPGDPNGQVDWDLSSSGTDLVASGLDTLGGIIFTLNQRGVFSVSADPNMKSAVKSEDLADVTAQDIKAAAYTLTMEKSRLMADELGWAKKWMNANLVGLGGHHSVTLNWNPPGSGPTPSSYRVYRGAVSGGPYQLLTEVVQPQYVDHAVNPQQTWFYVTTSVANGTESGFSNEVPATVPGQWVYVYPGSFEDSSTETIAAAAGYAGARGSASMQPGPSAATVLGSGVNIQNILSQGVVPNFQNLSDAQLTNKVRALVFKSGVWGVPIGIFFHMNELAPHQVGVLLDALKESGATLMTNTQLVEYLSGAQPDVGTTYFADAATGDPPDFRPSMTSVTTDQGTSVGTEFKYDLMGVDQTQFGGAWDVGAFVLVPEMLGRARP
;
A
#
# COMPACT_ATOMS: atom_id res chain seq x y z
N MET A 1 60.51 -41.81 59.39
CA MET A 1 59.68 -40.79 58.72
C MET A 1 59.03 -41.42 57.50
N ILE A 2 57.75 -41.80 57.57
CA ILE A 2 57.00 -42.35 56.43
C ILE A 2 56.00 -41.28 56.01
N ARG A 3 56.17 -40.74 54.80
CA ARG A 3 55.31 -39.72 54.19
C ARG A 3 53.98 -40.36 53.79
N ARG A 4 52.86 -39.82 54.28
CA ARG A 4 51.51 -40.14 53.80
C ARG A 4 51.25 -39.33 52.53
N ILE A 5 51.10 -40.00 51.41
CA ILE A 5 50.52 -39.44 50.18
C ILE A 5 49.01 -39.66 50.28
N ALA A 6 48.25 -38.58 50.39
CA ALA A 6 46.80 -38.60 50.23
C ALA A 6 46.50 -38.44 48.73
N ALA A 7 45.95 -39.49 48.11
CA ALA A 7 45.41 -39.42 46.76
C ALA A 7 44.04 -38.73 46.83
N MET A 8 43.94 -37.52 46.28
CA MET A 8 42.67 -36.83 46.04
C MET A 8 42.06 -37.45 44.78
N LEU A 9 41.03 -38.28 44.96
CA LEU A 9 40.21 -38.80 43.87
C LEU A 9 39.24 -37.68 43.46
N LEU A 10 39.54 -36.93 42.39
CA LEU A 10 38.55 -36.07 41.75
C LEU A 10 37.52 -36.98 41.08
N MET A 11 36.36 -37.17 41.70
CA MET A 11 35.18 -37.66 41.00
C MET A 11 34.65 -36.52 40.13
N THR A 12 34.98 -36.54 38.85
CA THR A 12 34.26 -35.76 37.84
C THR A 12 32.88 -36.41 37.67
N GLY A 13 31.88 -35.90 38.39
CA GLY A 13 30.49 -36.24 38.10
C GLY A 13 30.14 -35.75 36.70
N ALA A 14 29.72 -36.64 35.81
CA ALA A 14 29.11 -36.24 34.54
C ALA A 14 27.84 -35.46 34.87
N ALA A 15 27.85 -34.15 34.66
CA ALA A 15 26.64 -33.34 34.73
C ALA A 15 25.72 -33.82 33.60
N MET A 16 24.59 -34.44 33.96
CA MET A 16 23.56 -34.82 33.01
C MET A 16 22.81 -33.57 32.56
N ALA A 17 22.62 -33.41 31.26
CA ALA A 17 21.74 -32.40 30.69
C ALA A 17 20.34 -32.48 31.33
N THR A 18 19.78 -31.35 31.75
CA THR A 18 18.44 -31.26 32.34
C THR A 18 17.43 -30.82 31.28
N THR A 19 16.25 -31.43 31.27
CA THR A 19 15.13 -31.03 30.42
C THR A 19 14.09 -30.26 31.22
N TYR A 20 13.77 -29.06 30.77
CA TYR A 20 12.76 -28.18 31.32
C TYR A 20 11.54 -28.09 30.40
N TYR A 21 10.34 -27.99 30.95
CA TYR A 21 9.07 -27.93 30.23
C TYR A 21 8.35 -26.61 30.53
N VAL A 22 7.76 -26.00 29.50
CA VAL A 22 7.05 -24.72 29.58
C VAL A 22 5.66 -24.84 28.93
N ASP A 23 4.62 -24.45 29.67
CA ASP A 23 3.20 -24.51 29.29
C ASP A 23 2.46 -23.32 29.91
N PRO A 24 1.73 -22.47 29.15
CA PRO A 24 0.99 -21.34 29.73
C PRO A 24 -0.10 -21.76 30.73
N ALA A 25 -0.51 -23.03 30.75
CA ALA A 25 -1.39 -23.62 31.77
C ALA A 25 -0.65 -24.08 33.05
N GLY A 26 0.68 -24.08 33.05
CA GLY A 26 1.54 -24.45 34.17
C GLY A 26 1.68 -23.33 35.22
N SER A 27 2.74 -23.42 36.03
CA SER A 27 3.04 -22.46 37.10
C SER A 27 4.53 -22.19 37.23
N ASN A 28 4.93 -20.94 37.40
CA ASN A 28 6.34 -20.56 37.63
C ASN A 28 6.86 -20.99 39.01
N ALA A 29 6.00 -21.49 39.89
CA ALA A 29 6.38 -22.12 41.16
C ALA A 29 6.75 -23.61 40.99
N ASN A 30 6.45 -24.22 39.84
CA ASN A 30 6.83 -25.60 39.56
C ASN A 30 8.34 -25.74 39.32
N ASP A 31 8.85 -26.98 39.41
CA ASP A 31 10.25 -27.29 39.15
C ASP A 31 10.62 -27.23 37.66
N GLY A 32 9.65 -27.35 36.76
CA GLY A 32 9.84 -27.37 35.31
C GLY A 32 10.35 -28.71 34.79
N LEU A 33 10.51 -29.75 35.60
CA LEU A 33 11.24 -30.98 35.23
C LEU A 33 10.36 -32.06 34.58
N SER A 34 9.05 -31.80 34.44
CA SER A 34 8.12 -32.69 33.73
C SER A 34 7.03 -31.87 33.02
N PRO A 35 6.34 -32.42 32.00
CA PRO A 35 5.18 -31.76 31.40
C PRO A 35 4.07 -31.41 32.40
N GLN A 36 3.88 -32.21 33.45
CA GLN A 36 2.86 -31.99 34.49
C GLN A 36 3.24 -30.87 35.47
N THR A 37 4.54 -30.63 35.65
CA THR A 37 5.11 -29.58 36.51
C THR A 37 5.83 -28.53 35.68
N ALA A 38 5.30 -28.21 34.49
CA ALA A 38 5.88 -27.22 33.60
C ALA A 38 5.85 -25.80 34.20
N TRP A 39 6.85 -24.99 33.85
CA TRP A 39 6.81 -23.54 34.06
C TRP A 39 5.76 -22.88 33.18
N ARG A 40 5.36 -21.65 33.54
CA ARG A 40 4.28 -20.94 32.85
C ARG A 40 4.76 -20.00 31.75
N THR A 41 5.80 -19.21 32.03
CA THR A 41 6.11 -18.00 31.25
C THR A 41 7.46 -18.09 30.55
N LEU A 42 7.61 -17.39 29.42
CA LEU A 42 8.91 -17.20 28.76
C LEU A 42 9.83 -16.34 29.63
N LEU A 43 9.27 -15.39 30.38
CA LEU A 43 10.03 -14.62 31.36
C LEU A 43 10.75 -15.53 32.37
N LYS A 44 10.11 -16.60 32.84
CA LYS A 44 10.73 -17.55 33.78
C LYS A 44 11.96 -18.22 33.15
N VAL A 45 11.89 -18.56 31.88
CA VAL A 45 13.03 -19.08 31.10
C VAL A 45 14.12 -18.01 30.98
N GLY A 46 13.75 -16.80 30.55
CA GLY A 46 14.66 -15.69 30.30
C GLY A 46 15.35 -15.10 31.54
N ILE A 47 14.99 -15.52 32.76
CA ILE A 47 15.68 -15.15 34.00
C ILE A 47 16.34 -16.35 34.70
N SER A 48 16.21 -17.55 34.13
CA SER A 48 16.84 -18.76 34.67
C SER A 48 18.23 -18.95 34.08
N THR A 49 19.09 -19.67 34.79
CA THR A 49 20.43 -20.05 34.34
C THR A 49 20.45 -21.53 33.99
N PHE A 50 21.04 -21.85 32.85
CA PHE A 50 21.13 -23.21 32.31
C PHE A 50 22.59 -23.63 32.20
N GLN A 51 22.82 -24.94 32.19
CA GLN A 51 24.13 -25.56 31.96
C GLN A 51 24.25 -26.04 30.50
N PRO A 52 25.48 -26.18 29.97
CA PRO A 52 25.69 -26.77 28.66
C PRO A 52 25.01 -28.14 28.50
N GLY A 53 24.27 -28.32 27.41
CA GLY A 53 23.50 -29.54 27.12
C GLY A 53 22.03 -29.51 27.58
N ASP A 54 21.64 -28.57 28.43
CA ASP A 54 20.24 -28.45 28.89
C ASP A 54 19.26 -28.23 27.73
N GLN A 55 18.02 -28.67 27.93
CA GLN A 55 16.93 -28.53 26.97
C GLN A 55 15.75 -27.80 27.60
N ILE A 56 15.17 -26.86 26.87
CA ILE A 56 13.99 -26.08 27.25
C ILE A 56 12.91 -26.35 26.20
N LEU A 57 11.85 -27.03 26.60
CA LEU A 57 10.80 -27.50 25.70
C LEU A 57 9.49 -26.73 25.91
N PHE A 58 9.01 -26.07 24.86
CA PHE A 58 7.76 -25.32 24.83
C PHE A 58 6.62 -26.18 24.30
N LYS A 59 5.46 -26.13 24.96
CA LYS A 59 4.31 -26.94 24.56
C LYS A 59 3.78 -26.52 23.18
N ARG A 60 3.55 -27.48 22.28
CA ARG A 60 2.84 -27.28 21.01
C ARG A 60 1.38 -26.83 21.25
N ASP A 61 0.82 -26.11 20.27
CA ASP A 61 -0.48 -25.40 20.31
C ASP A 61 -0.61 -24.32 21.39
N ALA A 62 0.45 -24.03 22.15
CA ALA A 62 0.46 -22.96 23.14
C ALA A 62 0.87 -21.61 22.53
N VAL A 63 0.33 -20.54 23.09
CA VAL A 63 0.58 -19.15 22.70
C VAL A 63 1.14 -18.39 23.88
N TRP A 64 2.25 -17.69 23.68
CA TRP A 64 2.84 -16.75 24.64
C TRP A 64 2.87 -15.36 24.05
N ASN A 65 2.26 -14.41 24.76
CA ASN A 65 2.34 -12.99 24.46
C ASN A 65 3.49 -12.33 25.21
N GLU A 66 4.65 -12.97 25.13
CA GLU A 66 5.90 -12.64 25.83
C GLU A 66 7.09 -12.74 24.87
N TRP A 67 8.26 -12.30 25.32
CA TRP A 67 9.51 -12.46 24.60
C TRP A 67 10.51 -13.32 25.39
N LEU A 68 11.54 -13.81 24.69
CA LEU A 68 12.59 -14.64 25.25
C LEU A 68 13.97 -13.99 25.04
N THR A 69 14.73 -13.87 26.12
CA THR A 69 16.15 -13.49 26.09
C THR A 69 16.97 -14.59 26.77
N PRO A 70 17.63 -15.49 26.02
CA PRO A 70 18.51 -16.49 26.62
C PRO A 70 19.69 -15.83 27.37
N LEU A 71 20.00 -16.32 28.57
CA LEU A 71 21.06 -15.76 29.43
C LEU A 71 22.29 -16.67 29.59
N SER A 72 22.22 -17.91 29.11
CA SER A 72 23.26 -18.92 29.32
C SER A 72 23.83 -19.36 27.98
N SER A 73 25.13 -19.66 27.96
CA SER A 73 25.79 -20.25 26.80
C SER A 73 25.96 -21.76 26.99
N GLY A 74 25.84 -22.51 25.91
CA GLY A 74 26.31 -23.88 25.85
C GLY A 74 27.83 -23.94 25.70
N THR A 75 28.30 -25.11 25.27
CA THR A 75 29.71 -25.31 24.87
C THR A 75 29.77 -26.22 23.66
N ALA A 76 30.94 -26.32 23.02
CA ALA A 76 31.17 -27.24 21.92
C ALA A 76 30.69 -28.67 22.26
N GLY A 77 29.85 -29.24 21.39
CA GLY A 77 29.25 -30.56 21.55
C GLY A 77 28.11 -30.65 22.58
N ASN A 78 27.87 -29.60 23.38
CA ASN A 78 26.79 -29.51 24.36
C ASN A 78 26.09 -28.14 24.28
N PRO A 79 25.45 -27.82 23.14
CA PRO A 79 24.65 -26.60 23.03
C PRO A 79 23.45 -26.67 23.98
N ILE A 80 22.93 -25.51 24.39
CA ILE A 80 21.63 -25.42 25.06
C ILE A 80 20.56 -25.43 23.97
N LYS A 81 19.54 -26.28 24.13
CA LYS A 81 18.46 -26.44 23.16
C LYS A 81 17.17 -25.78 23.63
N PHE A 82 16.56 -25.00 22.76
CA PHE A 82 15.22 -24.45 22.90
C PHE A 82 14.35 -25.07 21.80
N ASP A 83 13.38 -25.89 22.18
CA ASP A 83 12.62 -26.71 21.22
C ASP A 83 11.16 -26.86 21.69
N ALA A 84 10.35 -27.66 21.00
CA ALA A 84 8.96 -27.92 21.30
C ALA A 84 8.73 -29.35 21.84
N TYR A 85 7.66 -29.54 22.61
CA TYR A 85 7.16 -30.87 22.99
C TYR A 85 5.65 -31.03 22.77
N GLY A 86 5.22 -32.28 22.67
CA GLY A 86 3.82 -32.62 22.41
C GLY A 86 3.51 -32.76 20.93
N ASN A 87 2.22 -32.69 20.58
CA ASN A 87 1.72 -32.75 19.20
C ASN A 87 1.02 -31.43 18.86
N GLY A 88 0.87 -31.12 17.57
CA GLY A 88 0.12 -29.96 17.10
C GLY A 88 0.99 -28.86 16.48
N ARG A 89 0.46 -27.64 16.41
CA ARG A 89 1.13 -26.48 15.83
C ARG A 89 2.37 -26.10 16.67
N PRO A 90 3.40 -25.48 16.06
CA PRO A 90 4.52 -24.96 16.83
C PRO A 90 4.05 -24.02 17.95
N PRO A 91 4.77 -23.98 19.09
CA PRO A 91 4.72 -22.87 20.05
C PRO A 91 4.68 -21.52 19.32
N GLU A 92 3.71 -20.68 19.66
CA GLU A 92 3.57 -19.34 19.10
C GLU A 92 4.03 -18.29 20.11
N PHE A 93 5.09 -17.56 19.78
CA PHE A 93 5.45 -16.33 20.50
C PHE A 93 4.89 -15.17 19.67
N THR A 94 4.06 -14.35 20.30
CA THR A 94 3.27 -13.34 19.58
C THR A 94 3.30 -12.02 20.31
N GLY A 95 3.35 -10.90 19.59
CA GLY A 95 3.14 -9.59 20.22
C GLY A 95 1.67 -9.23 20.43
N ARG A 96 0.72 -10.02 19.90
CA ARG A 96 -0.71 -9.71 20.02
C ARG A 96 -1.32 -10.20 21.33
N TYR A 97 -2.23 -9.42 21.86
CA TYR A 97 -3.12 -9.83 22.94
C TYR A 97 -4.56 -9.84 22.40
N GLN A 98 -5.15 -11.01 22.24
CA GLN A 98 -6.54 -11.12 21.77
C GLN A 98 -7.52 -10.93 22.93
N THR A 99 -8.27 -9.83 22.92
CA THR A 99 -9.29 -9.57 23.94
C THR A 99 -10.54 -10.43 23.74
N LYS A 100 -11.28 -10.65 24.81
CA LYS A 100 -12.55 -11.37 24.86
C LYS A 100 -13.68 -10.42 25.22
N ILE A 101 -14.93 -10.79 24.89
CA ILE A 101 -16.13 -10.02 25.25
C ILE A 101 -16.14 -9.67 26.75
N SER A 102 -15.72 -10.61 27.61
CA SER A 102 -15.66 -10.46 29.07
C SER A 102 -14.62 -9.46 29.58
N ASP A 103 -13.64 -9.10 28.74
CA ASP A 103 -12.57 -8.18 29.14
C ASP A 103 -13.04 -6.72 29.08
N TRP A 104 -14.13 -6.45 28.35
CA TRP A 104 -14.61 -5.11 28.06
C TRP A 104 -15.75 -4.67 28.98
N THR A 105 -15.60 -3.49 29.57
CA THR A 105 -16.64 -2.81 30.35
C THR A 105 -16.97 -1.47 29.69
N ASN A 106 -18.25 -1.14 29.57
CA ASN A 106 -18.66 0.16 29.06
C ASN A 106 -18.38 1.24 30.11
N THR A 107 -17.57 2.23 29.76
CA THR A 107 -17.26 3.36 30.65
C THR A 107 -18.38 4.39 30.59
N SER A 108 -18.73 4.84 29.38
CA SER A 108 -19.85 5.77 29.13
C SER A 108 -20.12 5.88 27.63
N GLY A 109 -21.39 5.85 27.22
CA GLY A 109 -21.77 6.02 25.81
C GLY A 109 -21.09 4.97 24.91
N SER A 110 -20.37 5.44 23.90
CA SER A 110 -19.62 4.61 22.94
C SER A 110 -18.21 4.24 23.42
N VAL A 111 -17.77 4.64 24.62
CA VAL A 111 -16.41 4.36 25.11
C VAL A 111 -16.39 3.13 26.01
N TRP A 112 -15.54 2.18 25.66
CA TRP A 112 -15.30 0.93 26.36
C TRP A 112 -13.87 0.83 26.85
N GLN A 113 -13.64 0.09 27.93
CA GLN A 113 -12.31 -0.14 28.48
C GLN A 113 -12.03 -1.62 28.72
N ALA A 114 -10.77 -2.02 28.60
CA ALA A 114 -10.26 -3.33 28.99
C ALA A 114 -8.91 -3.19 29.70
N THR A 115 -8.75 -3.87 30.84
CA THR A 115 -7.46 -3.98 31.53
C THR A 115 -6.62 -5.04 30.84
N LEU A 116 -5.43 -4.67 30.37
CA LEU A 116 -4.52 -5.59 29.69
C LEU A 116 -3.60 -6.26 30.72
N ASN A 117 -3.81 -7.57 30.93
CA ASN A 117 -3.05 -8.36 31.89
C ASN A 117 -1.92 -9.12 31.17
N ALA A 118 -0.76 -8.48 31.04
CA ALA A 118 0.46 -9.11 30.50
C ALA A 118 1.42 -9.56 31.61
N THR A 119 2.32 -10.50 31.30
CA THR A 119 3.34 -10.99 32.24
C THR A 119 4.33 -9.90 32.67
N GLN A 120 4.56 -8.91 31.81
CA GLN A 120 5.36 -7.72 32.08
C GLN A 120 4.52 -6.47 31.80
N ALA A 121 4.83 -5.37 32.49
CA ALA A 121 4.13 -4.10 32.29
C ALA A 121 4.28 -3.62 30.84
N ILE A 122 3.17 -3.26 30.21
CA ILE A 122 3.14 -2.78 28.83
C ILE A 122 3.47 -1.29 28.86
N SER A 123 4.65 -0.91 28.37
CA SER A 123 5.10 0.48 28.41
C SER A 123 4.41 1.36 27.35
N GLN A 124 3.94 0.76 26.26
CA GLN A 124 3.28 1.45 25.16
C GLN A 124 2.49 0.45 24.30
N LEU A 125 1.46 0.96 23.61
CA LEU A 125 0.85 0.31 22.46
C LEU A 125 1.06 1.21 21.25
N LYS A 126 1.55 0.65 20.14
CA LYS A 126 1.58 1.35 18.86
C LYS A 126 0.43 0.97 17.94
N PHE A 127 -0.14 -0.22 18.13
CA PHE A 127 -1.17 -0.77 17.24
C PHE A 127 -2.27 -1.50 17.99
N VAL A 128 -3.50 -1.34 17.52
CA VAL A 128 -4.67 -2.11 17.92
C VAL A 128 -5.45 -2.48 16.66
N GLN A 129 -5.68 -3.78 16.44
CA GLN A 129 -6.49 -4.27 15.33
C GLN A 129 -7.95 -4.48 15.77
N PHE A 130 -8.89 -4.07 14.92
CA PHE A 130 -10.34 -4.20 15.05
C PHE A 130 -10.87 -4.99 13.85
N GLY A 131 -11.21 -6.26 14.02
CA GLY A 131 -11.48 -7.14 12.89
C GLY A 131 -10.20 -7.31 12.06
N THR A 132 -10.24 -6.84 10.81
CA THR A 132 -9.08 -6.78 9.91
C THR A 132 -8.47 -5.38 9.79
N ILE A 133 -9.06 -4.38 10.45
CA ILE A 133 -8.73 -2.96 10.29
C ILE A 133 -7.86 -2.49 11.47
N TRP A 134 -6.79 -1.75 11.20
CA TRP A 134 -6.02 -1.11 12.28
C TRP A 134 -6.68 0.19 12.72
N GLY A 135 -6.80 0.39 14.04
CA GLY A 135 -7.51 1.55 14.60
C GLY A 135 -6.64 2.80 14.74
N ASN A 136 -7.31 3.92 14.99
CA ASN A 136 -6.71 5.25 15.07
C ASN A 136 -6.28 5.56 16.51
N ALA A 137 -4.98 5.76 16.72
CA ALA A 137 -4.45 6.12 18.03
C ALA A 137 -4.81 7.57 18.38
N GLN A 138 -5.38 7.77 19.57
CA GLN A 138 -5.65 9.09 20.15
C GLN A 138 -4.69 9.38 21.31
N THR A 139 -4.39 10.65 21.54
CA THR A 139 -3.45 11.04 22.62
C THR A 139 -4.10 11.05 24.01
N ALA A 140 -5.43 11.00 24.10
CA ALA A 140 -6.18 10.98 25.34
C ALA A 140 -7.56 10.33 25.16
N GLN A 141 -8.12 9.79 26.25
CA GLN A 141 -9.43 9.14 26.26
C GLN A 141 -10.58 10.05 25.77
N ASN A 142 -10.53 11.34 26.07
CA ASN A 142 -11.60 12.29 25.70
C ASN A 142 -11.60 12.69 24.22
N LEU A 143 -10.58 12.26 23.44
CA LEU A 143 -10.51 12.48 22.00
C LEU A 143 -11.11 11.32 21.18
N LEU A 144 -11.54 10.24 21.85
CA LEU A 144 -12.22 9.11 21.22
C LEU A 144 -13.59 9.55 20.70
N ALA A 145 -13.75 9.66 19.38
CA ALA A 145 -14.94 10.23 18.76
C ALA A 145 -15.56 9.35 17.65
N HIS A 146 -14.76 8.48 17.02
CA HIS A 146 -15.16 7.67 15.88
C HIS A 146 -14.86 6.18 16.10
N ASP A 147 -15.58 5.29 15.40
CA ASP A 147 -15.34 3.85 15.45
C ASP A 147 -13.86 3.52 15.24
N ARG A 148 -13.31 2.65 16.11
CA ARG A 148 -11.90 2.21 16.10
C ARG A 148 -10.88 3.28 16.54
N ASP A 149 -11.31 4.43 17.06
CA ASP A 149 -10.43 5.27 17.88
C ASP A 149 -10.02 4.49 19.14
N TRP A 150 -8.75 4.60 19.54
CA TRP A 150 -8.26 3.97 20.76
C TRP A 150 -7.23 4.83 21.49
N TYR A 151 -7.18 4.67 22.81
CA TYR A 151 -6.21 5.31 23.69
C TYR A 151 -5.74 4.30 24.74
N TYR A 152 -4.44 4.29 25.03
CA TYR A 152 -3.86 3.41 26.03
C TYR A 152 -3.20 4.21 27.16
N ASP A 153 -3.63 3.95 28.39
CA ASP A 153 -2.99 4.50 29.59
C ASP A 153 -2.02 3.48 30.18
N ALA A 154 -0.72 3.72 29.96
CA ALA A 154 0.35 2.86 30.46
C ALA A 154 0.48 2.86 31.98
N ASN A 155 -0.02 3.87 32.71
CA ASN A 155 0.07 3.89 34.17
C ASN A 155 -0.94 2.93 34.80
N THR A 156 -2.14 2.86 34.22
CA THR A 156 -3.22 2.00 34.70
C THR A 156 -3.34 0.67 33.94
N GLN A 157 -2.59 0.52 32.84
CA GLN A 157 -2.62 -0.63 31.93
C GLN A 157 -4.00 -0.84 31.27
N ILE A 158 -4.75 0.25 31.04
CA ILE A 158 -6.11 0.22 30.48
C ILE A 158 -6.08 0.67 29.02
N LEU A 159 -6.68 -0.14 28.15
CA LEU A 159 -7.01 0.21 26.77
C LEU A 159 -8.45 0.73 26.70
N TYR A 160 -8.61 1.93 26.17
CA TYR A 160 -9.91 2.55 25.85
C TYR A 160 -10.15 2.51 24.35
N VAL A 161 -11.40 2.24 23.97
CA VAL A 161 -11.84 2.10 22.58
C VAL A 161 -13.18 2.78 22.40
N TYR A 162 -13.37 3.44 21.26
CA TYR A 162 -14.69 3.88 20.81
C TYR A 162 -15.35 2.78 19.97
N ALA A 163 -16.59 2.41 20.33
CA ALA A 163 -17.49 1.56 19.57
C ALA A 163 -18.91 2.15 19.53
N SER A 164 -19.36 2.53 18.34
CA SER A 164 -20.63 3.20 18.05
C SER A 164 -21.86 2.42 18.51
N SER A 165 -21.76 1.09 18.58
CA SER A 165 -22.81 0.23 19.09
C SER A 165 -22.25 -1.07 19.66
N GLY A 166 -22.74 -1.44 20.84
CA GLY A 166 -22.43 -2.72 21.48
C GLY A 166 -20.98 -2.87 21.95
N ASN A 167 -20.65 -4.07 22.42
CA ASN A 167 -19.31 -4.43 22.86
C ASN A 167 -18.33 -4.41 21.67
N PRO A 168 -17.09 -3.90 21.81
CA PRO A 168 -16.13 -3.82 20.72
C PRO A 168 -15.85 -5.14 20.01
N VAL A 169 -15.74 -6.25 20.74
CA VAL A 169 -15.48 -7.58 20.13
C VAL A 169 -16.67 -8.02 19.29
N THR A 170 -17.91 -7.78 19.73
CA THR A 170 -19.11 -8.08 18.94
C THR A 170 -19.23 -7.16 17.72
N ARG A 171 -18.92 -5.87 17.87
CA ARG A 171 -19.05 -4.84 16.83
C ARG A 171 -18.06 -5.00 15.69
N TYR A 172 -16.83 -5.43 16.01
CA TYR A 172 -15.73 -5.53 15.05
C TYR A 172 -15.28 -6.98 14.78
N GLY A 173 -15.86 -7.97 15.46
CA GLY A 173 -15.47 -9.38 15.40
C GLY A 173 -14.31 -9.74 16.33
N LEU A 174 -13.28 -8.90 16.40
CA LEU A 174 -12.15 -9.03 17.34
C LEU A 174 -11.56 -7.65 17.68
N VAL A 175 -10.89 -7.56 18.83
CA VAL A 175 -10.02 -6.43 19.18
C VAL A 175 -8.70 -6.98 19.73
N SER A 176 -7.59 -6.69 19.05
CA SER A 176 -6.27 -7.23 19.34
C SER A 176 -5.21 -6.13 19.44
N PRO A 177 -4.93 -5.60 20.65
CA PRO A 177 -3.76 -4.75 20.89
C PRO A 177 -2.44 -5.51 20.72
N MET A 178 -1.42 -4.83 20.20
CA MET A 178 -0.06 -5.34 20.11
C MET A 178 0.77 -4.91 21.32
N ILE A 179 0.81 -5.78 22.33
CA ILE A 179 1.33 -5.49 23.67
C ILE A 179 2.86 -5.53 23.77
N LEU A 180 3.54 -6.09 22.76
CA LEU A 180 5.00 -6.14 22.68
C LEU A 180 5.60 -5.08 21.74
N SER A 181 4.95 -3.92 21.66
CA SER A 181 5.37 -2.81 20.80
C SER A 181 6.82 -2.36 21.06
N GLY A 182 7.66 -2.46 20.04
CA GLY A 182 9.09 -2.15 20.04
C GLY A 182 10.01 -3.26 20.57
N GLN A 183 9.47 -4.42 20.91
CA GLN A 183 10.26 -5.54 21.47
C GLN A 183 10.64 -6.56 20.40
N SER A 184 11.78 -7.23 20.62
CA SER A 184 12.13 -8.44 19.87
C SER A 184 11.45 -9.64 20.51
N LEU A 185 10.91 -10.57 19.74
CA LEU A 185 10.31 -11.78 20.32
C LEU A 185 11.36 -12.75 20.84
N ILE A 186 12.50 -12.86 20.14
CA ILE A 186 13.70 -13.55 20.62
C ILE A 186 14.89 -12.60 20.51
N ASN A 187 15.59 -12.39 21.63
CA ASN A 187 16.79 -11.56 21.71
C ASN A 187 17.98 -12.38 22.22
N ILE A 188 18.91 -12.71 21.33
CA ILE A 188 20.15 -13.42 21.62
C ILE A 188 21.27 -12.37 21.76
N ASN A 189 21.76 -12.17 22.98
CA ASN A 189 22.71 -11.09 23.28
C ASN A 189 23.88 -11.57 24.15
N GLY A 190 25.05 -11.71 23.53
CA GLY A 190 26.29 -12.09 24.21
C GLY A 190 26.32 -13.54 24.70
N VAL A 191 25.56 -14.43 24.07
CA VAL A 191 25.51 -15.86 24.42
C VAL A 191 25.77 -16.72 23.18
N SER A 192 26.38 -17.90 23.39
CA SER A 192 26.83 -18.78 22.31
C SER A 192 26.43 -20.23 22.53
N TRP A 193 26.59 -21.06 21.50
CA TRP A 193 26.27 -22.50 21.53
C TRP A 193 24.81 -22.75 21.86
N LEU A 194 23.93 -22.15 21.07
CA LEU A 194 22.48 -22.28 21.20
C LEU A 194 21.88 -22.94 19.97
N GLU A 195 20.88 -23.79 20.20
CA GLU A 195 20.04 -24.37 19.17
C GLU A 195 18.59 -23.98 19.48
N ILE A 196 17.93 -23.22 18.60
CA ILE A 196 16.56 -22.75 18.79
C ILE A 196 15.72 -23.23 17.62
N GLN A 197 14.69 -24.04 17.91
CA GLN A 197 13.89 -24.67 16.89
C GLN A 197 12.38 -24.77 17.17
N HIS A 198 11.64 -25.00 16.08
CA HIS A 198 10.20 -25.30 16.08
C HIS A 198 9.31 -24.21 16.68
N ILE A 199 9.65 -22.94 16.46
CA ILE A 199 8.93 -21.80 17.05
C ILE A 199 8.34 -20.92 15.94
N LYS A 200 7.08 -20.55 16.13
CA LYS A 200 6.40 -19.52 15.33
C LYS A 200 6.50 -18.18 16.06
N LEU A 201 6.95 -17.15 15.34
CA LEU A 201 7.06 -15.77 15.79
C LEU A 201 6.12 -14.92 14.95
N ASP A 202 5.14 -14.27 15.56
CA ASP A 202 4.26 -13.36 14.84
C ASP A 202 3.89 -12.07 15.58
N TRP A 203 3.32 -11.09 14.87
CA TRP A 203 2.81 -9.85 15.48
C TRP A 203 3.86 -9.02 16.23
N TYR A 204 4.97 -8.66 15.56
CA TYR A 204 6.03 -7.82 16.12
C TYR A 204 6.36 -6.65 15.19
N ASP A 205 6.70 -5.49 15.74
CA ASP A 205 7.08 -4.28 14.98
C ASP A 205 8.57 -3.92 15.09
N ALA A 206 9.33 -4.64 15.90
CA ALA A 206 10.79 -4.57 15.93
C ALA A 206 11.39 -5.81 15.24
N TYR A 207 11.67 -6.89 15.97
CA TYR A 207 12.38 -8.04 15.39
C TYR A 207 11.72 -9.36 15.78
N GLY A 208 11.63 -10.31 14.85
CA GLY A 208 11.27 -11.69 15.18
C GLY A 208 12.39 -12.29 16.02
N VAL A 209 13.56 -12.44 15.40
CA VAL A 209 14.82 -12.81 16.07
C VAL A 209 15.84 -11.69 15.90
N GLN A 210 16.47 -11.31 17.01
CA GLN A 210 17.61 -10.41 17.03
C GLN A 210 18.84 -11.13 17.60
N VAL A 211 19.95 -11.10 16.87
CA VAL A 211 21.28 -11.59 17.32
C VAL A 211 22.23 -10.41 17.44
N GLN A 212 22.77 -10.20 18.64
CA GLN A 212 23.63 -9.06 18.94
C GLN A 212 24.70 -9.38 19.99
N GLY A 213 25.51 -8.39 20.36
CA GLY A 213 26.64 -8.59 21.27
C GLY A 213 27.73 -9.46 20.64
N ALA A 214 28.38 -10.29 21.46
CA ALA A 214 29.38 -11.26 21.04
C ALA A 214 28.79 -12.68 20.81
N SER A 215 27.50 -12.77 20.48
CA SER A 215 26.82 -14.05 20.24
C SER A 215 27.39 -14.75 19.00
N ASP A 216 27.59 -16.06 19.07
CA ASP A 216 28.23 -16.89 18.03
C ASP A 216 27.89 -18.37 18.25
N HIS A 217 28.16 -19.26 17.29
CA HIS A 217 27.80 -20.69 17.37
C HIS A 217 26.29 -20.89 17.62
N LEU A 218 25.48 -20.44 16.66
CA LEU A 218 24.01 -20.42 16.77
C LEU A 218 23.37 -21.24 15.65
N TRP A 219 22.42 -22.10 16.01
CA TRP A 219 21.56 -22.83 15.08
C TRP A 219 20.11 -22.40 15.28
N LEU A 220 19.60 -21.59 14.35
CA LEU A 220 18.21 -21.18 14.29
C LEU A 220 17.53 -21.99 13.20
N ALA A 221 16.65 -22.92 13.57
CA ALA A 221 16.08 -23.83 12.60
C ALA A 221 14.61 -24.17 12.79
N ASN A 222 13.88 -24.50 11.72
CA ASN A 222 12.45 -24.77 11.80
C ASN A 222 11.69 -23.59 12.46
N MET A 223 11.89 -22.37 11.98
CA MET A 223 11.30 -21.16 12.58
C MET A 223 10.56 -20.31 11.54
N LEU A 224 9.44 -19.72 11.96
CA LEU A 224 8.68 -18.74 11.16
C LEU A 224 8.73 -17.38 11.84
N ALA A 225 9.05 -16.34 11.08
CA ALA A 225 9.03 -14.94 11.50
C ALA A 225 8.08 -14.12 10.61
N ASP A 226 6.91 -13.77 11.15
CA ASP A 226 5.81 -13.13 10.44
C ASP A 226 5.28 -11.90 11.18
N SER A 227 5.78 -10.71 10.81
CA SER A 227 5.53 -9.49 11.57
C SER A 227 4.04 -9.11 11.67
N GLN A 228 3.23 -9.30 10.62
CA GLN A 228 1.79 -8.98 10.58
C GLN A 228 1.39 -7.56 11.03
N VAL A 229 2.30 -6.58 11.11
CA VAL A 229 1.99 -5.20 11.55
C VAL A 229 1.74 -4.26 10.37
N PRO A 230 1.11 -3.08 10.61
CA PRO A 230 1.01 -2.02 9.61
C PRO A 230 2.39 -1.55 9.14
N ASN A 231 2.43 -1.00 7.94
CA ASN A 231 3.66 -0.45 7.38
C ASN A 231 4.00 0.94 8.00
N GLY A 232 5.15 1.51 7.67
CA GLY A 232 5.77 2.63 8.41
C GLY A 232 6.62 2.17 9.59
N THR A 233 6.41 0.93 10.03
CA THR A 233 7.36 0.17 10.84
C THR A 233 8.42 -0.48 9.94
N VAL A 234 9.59 -0.75 10.52
CA VAL A 234 10.71 -1.42 9.84
C VAL A 234 11.02 -2.78 10.48
N PRO A 235 10.02 -3.69 10.65
CA PRO A 235 10.24 -4.94 11.33
C PRO A 235 11.15 -5.84 10.52
N ILE A 236 12.05 -6.56 11.17
CA ILE A 236 12.92 -7.53 10.51
C ILE A 236 12.60 -8.92 11.05
N GLY A 237 12.50 -9.92 10.18
CA GLY A 237 12.26 -11.28 10.61
C GLY A 237 13.43 -11.84 11.39
N PHE A 238 14.59 -11.95 10.74
CA PHE A 238 15.85 -12.36 11.35
C PHE A 238 16.90 -11.27 11.17
N TYR A 239 17.37 -10.70 12.27
CA TYR A 239 18.34 -9.61 12.26
C TYR A 239 19.60 -9.98 13.03
N VAL A 240 20.72 -10.09 12.31
CA VAL A 240 22.04 -10.35 12.89
C VAL A 240 22.88 -9.08 12.76
N HIS A 241 23.21 -8.46 13.90
CA HIS A 241 23.99 -7.22 13.98
C HIS A 241 24.90 -7.22 15.23
N PRO A 242 25.84 -8.17 15.30
CA PRO A 242 26.74 -8.31 16.43
C PRO A 242 27.65 -7.07 16.58
N THR A 243 28.06 -6.77 17.81
CA THR A 243 29.21 -5.88 18.07
C THR A 243 30.54 -6.62 17.95
N GLY A 244 30.50 -7.96 17.95
CA GLY A 244 31.64 -8.84 17.67
C GLY A 244 31.78 -9.24 16.20
N THR A 245 32.58 -10.28 15.96
CA THR A 245 32.86 -10.84 14.63
C THR A 245 32.49 -12.33 14.59
N PRO A 246 31.20 -12.69 14.79
CA PRO A 246 30.80 -14.09 14.79
C PRO A 246 31.16 -14.76 13.46
N ALA A 247 31.44 -16.05 13.55
CA ALA A 247 31.90 -16.86 12.43
C ALA A 247 31.06 -18.13 12.25
N ASP A 248 30.05 -18.35 13.10
CA ASP A 248 29.31 -19.60 13.14
C ASP A 248 27.82 -19.33 13.46
N ILE A 249 27.10 -18.77 12.49
CA ILE A 249 25.66 -18.52 12.60
C ILE A 249 24.94 -19.22 11.45
N HIS A 250 23.98 -20.07 11.81
CA HIS A 250 23.23 -20.90 10.88
C HIS A 250 21.73 -20.63 10.99
N LEU A 251 21.12 -20.29 9.85
CA LEU A 251 19.67 -20.16 9.70
C LEU A 251 19.22 -21.23 8.70
N TYR A 252 18.60 -22.28 9.21
CA TYR A 252 18.26 -23.45 8.42
C TYR A 252 16.77 -23.69 8.47
N ASN A 253 16.11 -23.88 7.33
CA ASN A 253 14.67 -24.09 7.36
C ASN A 253 13.98 -22.96 8.14
N THR A 254 14.02 -21.76 7.60
CA THR A 254 13.31 -20.64 8.20
C THR A 254 12.46 -19.95 7.16
N ASP A 255 11.37 -19.38 7.67
CA ASP A 255 10.42 -18.59 6.91
C ASP A 255 10.40 -17.17 7.44
N SER A 256 10.50 -16.20 6.54
CA SER A 256 10.48 -14.79 6.92
C SER A 256 9.53 -13.99 6.03
N HIS A 257 8.36 -13.67 6.55
CA HIS A 257 7.23 -13.18 5.75
C HIS A 257 6.64 -11.90 6.31
N ARG A 258 6.07 -11.08 5.42
CA ARG A 258 5.39 -9.82 5.78
C ARG A 258 6.21 -8.89 6.69
N ASN A 259 7.54 -8.97 6.61
CA ASN A 259 8.46 -8.08 7.30
C ASN A 259 8.78 -6.85 6.43
N TYR A 260 9.52 -5.89 6.97
CA TYR A 260 10.18 -4.89 6.16
C TYR A 260 11.31 -5.51 5.34
N VAL A 261 12.18 -6.28 6.01
CA VAL A 261 13.18 -7.17 5.41
C VAL A 261 13.03 -8.55 6.05
N GLY A 262 13.11 -9.61 5.25
CA GLY A 262 13.07 -10.98 5.77
C GLY A 262 14.30 -11.29 6.64
N TYR A 263 15.45 -11.38 5.98
CA TYR A 263 16.76 -11.66 6.58
C TYR A 263 17.68 -10.46 6.40
N ARG A 264 18.23 -9.93 7.50
CA ARG A 264 19.18 -8.81 7.47
C ARG A 264 20.44 -9.11 8.27
N PHE A 265 21.57 -8.84 7.67
CA PHE A 265 22.89 -9.02 8.26
C PHE A 265 23.66 -7.71 8.17
N ASP A 266 23.97 -7.14 9.33
CA ASP A 266 24.75 -5.93 9.49
C ASP A 266 25.94 -6.19 10.43
N GLY A 267 26.86 -5.24 10.52
CA GLY A 267 28.03 -5.34 11.40
C GLY A 267 29.17 -6.13 10.75
N ALA A 268 29.89 -6.91 11.56
CA ALA A 268 31.16 -7.54 11.17
C ALA A 268 31.14 -9.07 11.26
N ALA A 269 29.97 -9.70 11.06
CA ALA A 269 29.90 -11.15 10.94
C ALA A 269 30.79 -11.63 9.78
N SER A 270 31.56 -12.69 10.03
CA SER A 270 32.58 -13.23 9.10
C SER A 270 32.14 -14.51 8.41
N ALA A 271 31.13 -15.20 8.94
CA ALA A 271 30.48 -16.31 8.29
C ALA A 271 29.05 -16.49 8.84
N VAL A 272 28.09 -16.45 7.92
CA VAL A 272 26.67 -16.74 8.20
C VAL A 272 26.14 -17.61 7.08
N GLU A 273 25.42 -18.67 7.42
CA GLU A 273 24.85 -19.60 6.45
C GLU A 273 23.32 -19.59 6.50
N LEU A 274 22.68 -19.34 5.36
CA LEU A 274 21.26 -19.55 5.14
C LEU A 274 21.08 -20.78 4.26
N LYS A 275 20.26 -21.71 4.72
CA LYS A 275 19.99 -22.93 3.97
C LYS A 275 18.53 -23.26 4.01
N ASN A 276 17.94 -23.49 2.84
CA ASN A 276 16.53 -23.84 2.70
C ASN A 276 15.61 -22.80 3.36
N CYS A 277 15.74 -21.53 2.97
CA CYS A 277 15.00 -20.43 3.58
C CYS A 277 14.00 -19.83 2.59
N ARG A 278 12.87 -19.32 3.08
CA ARG A 278 11.86 -18.65 2.25
C ARG A 278 11.56 -17.26 2.75
N ALA A 279 11.44 -16.30 1.85
CA ALA A 279 11.00 -14.96 2.20
C ALA A 279 10.03 -14.40 1.16
N PHE A 280 8.79 -14.16 1.60
CA PHE A 280 7.69 -13.76 0.74
C PHE A 280 7.08 -12.46 1.20
N VAL A 281 6.71 -11.63 0.22
CA VAL A 281 5.94 -10.38 0.39
C VAL A 281 6.48 -9.42 1.44
N ASN A 282 7.77 -9.49 1.75
CA ASN A 282 8.43 -8.48 2.55
C ASN A 282 8.37 -7.14 1.80
N ARG A 283 8.37 -6.03 2.54
CA ARG A 283 8.15 -4.70 1.94
C ARG A 283 9.27 -4.32 0.99
N THR A 284 10.50 -4.62 1.39
CA THR A 284 11.72 -4.38 0.61
C THR A 284 12.32 -5.71 0.20
N TYR A 285 13.30 -6.25 0.92
CA TYR A 285 14.08 -7.40 0.47
C TYR A 285 13.70 -8.69 1.22
N GLY A 286 13.84 -9.82 0.54
CA GLY A 286 13.89 -11.12 1.19
C GLY A 286 15.20 -11.28 1.97
N LEU A 287 16.34 -10.91 1.36
CA LEU A 287 17.68 -10.98 1.95
C LEU A 287 18.46 -9.67 1.75
N MET A 288 19.04 -9.15 2.83
CA MET A 288 19.94 -8.01 2.83
C MET A 288 21.22 -8.36 3.59
N ASP A 289 22.35 -8.40 2.88
CA ASP A 289 23.66 -8.67 3.47
C ASP A 289 24.58 -7.45 3.36
N ASN A 290 24.71 -6.66 4.43
CA ASN A 290 25.67 -5.55 4.45
C ASN A 290 27.07 -5.97 4.94
N THR A 291 27.29 -7.27 5.18
CA THR A 291 28.55 -7.83 5.67
C THR A 291 29.43 -8.39 4.55
N GLY A 292 28.81 -8.91 3.47
CA GLY A 292 29.48 -9.64 2.40
C GLY A 292 29.94 -11.06 2.79
N SER A 293 29.47 -11.56 3.94
CA SER A 293 29.89 -12.83 4.54
C SER A 293 28.75 -13.86 4.59
N VAL A 294 27.58 -13.54 4.04
CA VAL A 294 26.42 -14.43 4.06
C VAL A 294 26.47 -15.37 2.87
N THR A 295 26.43 -16.67 3.10
CA THR A 295 26.20 -17.68 2.05
C THR A 295 24.76 -18.15 2.12
N TYR A 296 24.05 -18.21 0.98
CA TYR A 296 22.68 -18.70 0.92
C TYR A 296 22.52 -19.78 -0.16
N ALA A 297 21.84 -20.88 0.18
CA ALA A 297 21.59 -21.98 -0.74
C ALA A 297 20.18 -22.55 -0.55
N ASN A 298 19.60 -23.05 -1.65
CA ASN A 298 18.28 -23.71 -1.66
C ASN A 298 17.13 -22.81 -1.18
N CYS A 299 17.27 -21.49 -1.30
CA CYS A 299 16.32 -20.50 -0.84
C CYS A 299 15.29 -20.13 -1.93
N HIS A 300 14.15 -19.59 -1.49
CA HIS A 300 13.15 -18.98 -2.36
C HIS A 300 12.70 -17.62 -1.85
N PHE A 301 12.99 -16.58 -2.63
CA PHE A 301 12.50 -15.25 -2.35
C PHE A 301 11.54 -14.83 -3.46
N TYR A 302 10.35 -14.34 -3.10
CA TYR A 302 9.31 -14.00 -4.06
C TYR A 302 8.46 -12.82 -3.60
N ALA A 303 8.10 -11.94 -4.55
CA ALA A 303 7.18 -10.83 -4.34
C ALA A 303 7.59 -9.86 -3.22
N ASN A 304 8.88 -9.73 -2.89
CA ASN A 304 9.34 -8.77 -1.89
C ASN A 304 9.47 -7.38 -2.55
N ASN A 305 10.61 -7.08 -3.16
CA ASN A 305 10.90 -5.75 -3.69
C ASN A 305 10.29 -5.59 -5.08
N ILE A 306 8.96 -5.54 -5.19
CA ILE A 306 8.25 -5.38 -6.49
C ILE A 306 8.50 -3.99 -7.12
N ALA A 307 9.31 -3.18 -6.43
CA ALA A 307 9.39 -1.76 -6.57
C ALA A 307 10.30 -1.25 -7.70
N THR A 308 11.33 -2.04 -8.00
CA THR A 308 12.52 -1.62 -8.72
C THR A 308 12.59 -2.18 -10.15
N GLY A 309 11.45 -2.53 -10.74
CA GLY A 309 11.40 -2.97 -12.14
C GLY A 309 11.72 -4.46 -12.36
N ILE A 310 12.56 -5.05 -11.52
CA ILE A 310 12.75 -6.50 -11.39
C ILE A 310 12.56 -6.81 -9.90
N SER A 311 12.01 -7.97 -9.54
CA SER A 311 12.01 -8.39 -8.13
C SER A 311 13.46 -8.63 -7.69
N THR A 312 14.12 -7.57 -7.23
CA THR A 312 15.42 -7.67 -6.56
C THR A 312 15.13 -8.06 -5.13
N ASP A 313 14.91 -9.35 -4.91
CA ASP A 313 14.60 -9.88 -3.58
C ASP A 313 15.83 -9.94 -2.66
N ILE A 314 17.02 -9.69 -3.21
CA ILE A 314 18.31 -9.73 -2.53
C ILE A 314 19.07 -8.41 -2.74
N THR A 315 19.78 -7.94 -1.72
CA THR A 315 20.74 -6.82 -1.81
C THR A 315 21.97 -7.06 -0.94
N GLY A 316 23.07 -6.33 -1.21
CA GLY A 316 24.28 -6.37 -0.39
C GLY A 316 25.37 -7.39 -0.77
N ALA A 317 25.21 -8.08 -1.91
CA ALA A 317 26.17 -9.05 -2.45
C ALA A 317 26.45 -10.29 -1.55
N PRO A 318 25.42 -10.99 -1.05
CA PRO A 318 25.62 -12.30 -0.43
C PRO A 318 26.12 -13.33 -1.47
N ILE A 319 26.74 -14.39 -0.97
CA ILE A 319 27.34 -15.48 -1.76
C ILE A 319 26.27 -16.52 -2.10
N ASP A 320 25.98 -16.68 -3.39
CA ASP A 320 25.06 -17.72 -3.88
C ASP A 320 25.72 -19.12 -3.81
N GLY A 321 25.22 -19.96 -2.92
CA GLY A 321 25.64 -21.35 -2.74
C GLY A 321 24.95 -22.35 -3.68
N GLY A 322 24.02 -21.89 -4.52
CA GLY A 322 23.31 -22.70 -5.51
C GLY A 322 21.97 -23.28 -5.03
N GLY A 323 21.24 -23.89 -5.97
CA GLY A 323 19.95 -24.56 -5.73
C GLY A 323 18.77 -23.63 -5.41
N ASN A 324 18.96 -22.31 -5.53
CA ASN A 324 17.90 -21.32 -5.28
C ASN A 324 16.82 -21.34 -6.37
N LEU A 325 15.57 -21.08 -5.98
CA LEU A 325 14.49 -20.83 -6.94
C LEU A 325 14.60 -19.42 -7.53
N ALA A 326 14.26 -19.28 -8.81
CA ALA A 326 14.26 -17.98 -9.46
C ALA A 326 13.26 -17.03 -8.77
N ALA A 327 13.66 -15.77 -8.60
CA ALA A 327 12.91 -14.74 -7.87
C ALA A 327 11.47 -14.52 -8.39
N ASP A 328 11.22 -14.89 -9.65
CA ASP A 328 9.96 -14.73 -10.35
C ASP A 328 9.12 -16.03 -10.39
N THR A 329 9.60 -17.11 -9.78
CA THR A 329 8.86 -18.37 -9.64
C THR A 329 7.80 -18.22 -8.55
N PRO A 330 6.49 -18.36 -8.85
CA PRO A 330 5.44 -18.26 -7.84
C PRO A 330 5.55 -19.35 -6.77
N PRO A 331 5.35 -19.01 -5.48
CA PRO A 331 5.37 -19.97 -4.40
C PRO A 331 4.12 -20.82 -4.41
N ASN A 332 4.26 -22.09 -4.07
CA ASN A 332 3.15 -23.01 -3.92
C ASN A 332 2.65 -23.00 -2.47
N VAL A 333 1.86 -21.97 -2.12
CA VAL A 333 1.32 -21.74 -0.78
C VAL A 333 -0.21 -21.68 -0.80
N ARG A 334 -0.88 -22.21 0.22
CA ARG A 334 -2.35 -22.14 0.38
C ARG A 334 -2.70 -21.20 1.53
N GLY A 335 -3.87 -20.56 1.51
CA GLY A 335 -4.33 -19.68 2.61
C GLY A 335 -3.50 -18.40 2.82
N PHE A 336 -2.42 -18.18 2.07
CA PHE A 336 -1.60 -16.96 2.19
C PHE A 336 -2.31 -15.73 1.62
N LEU A 337 -3.14 -15.94 0.59
CA LEU A 337 -4.05 -14.93 0.08
C LEU A 337 -5.17 -14.72 1.10
N SER A 338 -5.03 -13.69 1.91
CA SER A 338 -6.02 -13.30 2.91
C SER A 338 -7.10 -12.42 2.30
N TYR A 339 -6.81 -11.68 1.23
CA TYR A 339 -7.67 -10.64 0.68
C TYR A 339 -7.87 -10.78 -0.83
N PRO A 340 -9.00 -10.29 -1.39
CA PRO A 340 -9.13 -10.10 -2.82
C PRO A 340 -8.09 -9.08 -3.33
N ALA A 341 -7.25 -9.49 -4.28
CA ALA A 341 -6.27 -8.62 -4.91
C ALA A 341 -6.96 -7.65 -5.88
N ARG A 342 -7.30 -6.45 -5.42
CA ARG A 342 -8.01 -5.44 -6.22
C ARG A 342 -7.03 -4.63 -7.06
N ILE A 343 -7.20 -4.68 -8.38
CA ILE A 343 -6.26 -4.04 -9.31
C ILE A 343 -7.03 -3.13 -10.28
N THR A 344 -6.53 -1.92 -10.52
CA THR A 344 -7.02 -1.04 -11.61
C THR A 344 -6.00 -0.95 -12.72
N VAL A 345 -6.48 -0.76 -13.96
CA VAL A 345 -5.63 -0.50 -15.13
C VAL A 345 -6.07 0.82 -15.73
N THR A 346 -5.14 1.76 -15.87
CA THR A 346 -5.41 3.11 -16.40
C THR A 346 -4.52 3.41 -17.59
N TYR A 347 -5.07 4.06 -18.61
CA TYR A 347 -4.30 4.65 -19.70
C TYR A 347 -4.24 6.17 -19.56
N ASP A 348 -3.04 6.73 -19.62
CA ASP A 348 -2.77 8.15 -19.33
C ASP A 348 -2.43 8.94 -20.60
N ASP A 349 -2.70 10.26 -20.55
CA ASP A 349 -2.36 11.29 -21.55
C ASP A 349 -3.19 11.45 -22.83
N PRO A 350 -4.37 10.81 -23.08
CA PRO A 350 -5.23 11.29 -24.15
C PRO A 350 -5.59 12.77 -23.96
N GLY A 351 -5.43 13.56 -25.02
CA GLY A 351 -5.65 15.01 -25.00
C GLY A 351 -4.38 15.85 -24.81
N LEU A 352 -3.28 15.26 -24.34
CA LEU A 352 -1.99 15.94 -24.20
C LEU A 352 -1.16 15.89 -25.49
N VAL A 353 -0.95 14.69 -26.03
CA VAL A 353 -0.09 14.44 -27.20
C VAL A 353 -0.89 13.76 -28.31
N ASP A 354 -0.76 14.25 -29.53
CA ASP A 354 -1.31 13.58 -30.71
C ASP A 354 -0.62 12.23 -30.92
N GLY A 355 -1.39 11.18 -31.19
CA GLY A 355 -0.95 9.79 -31.15
C GLY A 355 -1.53 9.00 -29.96
N SER A 356 -1.67 9.65 -28.79
CA SER A 356 -2.09 8.94 -27.57
C SER A 356 -3.51 8.39 -27.67
N HIS A 357 -4.43 9.17 -28.25
CA HIS A 357 -5.82 8.75 -28.44
C HIS A 357 -5.96 7.63 -29.49
N GLN A 358 -5.17 7.65 -30.56
CA GLN A 358 -5.16 6.58 -31.56
C GLN A 358 -4.59 5.29 -30.97
N PHE A 359 -3.56 5.40 -30.13
CA PHE A 359 -2.96 4.24 -29.48
C PHE A 359 -3.95 3.55 -28.54
N ILE A 360 -4.60 4.28 -27.62
CA ILE A 360 -5.62 3.66 -26.75
C ILE A 360 -6.80 3.10 -27.54
N GLN A 361 -7.24 3.78 -28.61
CA GLN A 361 -8.28 3.29 -29.51
C GLN A 361 -7.91 1.93 -30.12
N SER A 362 -6.62 1.69 -30.41
CA SER A 362 -6.14 0.40 -30.92
C SER A 362 -6.13 -0.71 -29.86
N LEU A 363 -6.10 -0.35 -28.57
CA LEU A 363 -6.08 -1.30 -27.45
C LEU A 363 -7.48 -1.68 -26.97
N LEU A 364 -8.50 -0.81 -27.14
CA LEU A 364 -9.87 -1.06 -26.67
C LEU A 364 -10.42 -2.46 -27.05
N PRO A 365 -10.22 -2.98 -28.28
CA PRO A 365 -10.66 -4.34 -28.63
C PRO A 365 -10.00 -5.44 -27.80
N ILE A 366 -8.74 -5.25 -27.36
CA ILE A 366 -8.01 -6.20 -26.52
C ILE A 366 -8.63 -6.25 -25.12
N PHE A 367 -8.93 -5.07 -24.54
CA PHE A 367 -9.61 -4.97 -23.24
C PHE A 367 -11.02 -5.57 -23.29
N GLN A 368 -11.80 -5.29 -24.34
CA GLN A 368 -13.14 -5.85 -24.55
C GLN A 368 -13.11 -7.38 -24.67
N ALA A 369 -12.24 -7.91 -25.53
CA ALA A 369 -12.11 -9.35 -25.75
C ALA A 369 -11.74 -10.10 -24.46
N LYS A 370 -11.00 -9.45 -23.56
CA LYS A 370 -10.62 -10.00 -22.26
C LYS A 370 -11.58 -9.61 -21.13
N SER A 371 -12.59 -8.79 -21.39
CA SER A 371 -13.54 -8.27 -20.39
C SER A 371 -12.83 -7.63 -19.20
N VAL A 372 -11.75 -6.88 -19.46
CA VAL A 372 -11.03 -6.15 -18.42
C VAL A 372 -11.53 -4.71 -18.38
N PRO A 373 -12.02 -4.21 -17.23
CA PRO A 373 -12.32 -2.79 -17.07
C PRO A 373 -11.06 -1.95 -17.28
N LEU A 374 -11.24 -0.79 -17.90
CA LEU A 374 -10.18 0.18 -18.18
C LEU A 374 -10.64 1.56 -17.77
N SER A 375 -9.76 2.26 -17.08
CA SER A 375 -9.86 3.69 -16.85
C SER A 375 -9.02 4.47 -17.87
N ILE A 376 -9.51 5.62 -18.32
CA ILE A 376 -8.83 6.48 -19.29
C ILE A 376 -8.74 7.88 -18.69
N ALA A 377 -7.53 8.33 -18.38
CA ALA A 377 -7.27 9.62 -17.74
C ALA A 377 -7.01 10.70 -18.79
N VAL A 378 -7.99 11.58 -19.03
CA VAL A 378 -7.90 12.58 -20.10
C VAL A 378 -7.32 13.91 -19.60
N VAL A 379 -6.33 14.45 -20.31
CA VAL A 379 -5.73 15.77 -20.06
C VAL A 379 -6.56 16.81 -20.80
N THR A 380 -6.95 17.88 -20.12
CA THR A 380 -8.08 18.72 -20.55
C THR A 380 -7.72 20.14 -20.98
N GLY A 381 -6.51 20.63 -20.70
CA GLY A 381 -6.13 22.03 -20.91
C GLY A 381 -5.50 22.39 -22.26
N TYR A 382 -5.41 21.46 -23.22
CA TYR A 382 -4.75 21.66 -24.52
C TYR A 382 -5.77 21.81 -25.66
N ASP A 383 -5.41 22.51 -26.74
CA ASP A 383 -6.30 22.62 -27.93
C ASP A 383 -6.71 21.25 -28.50
N LEU A 384 -5.82 20.26 -28.36
CA LEU A 384 -6.08 18.89 -28.79
C LEU A 384 -7.21 18.24 -27.97
N SER A 385 -7.30 18.47 -26.66
CA SER A 385 -8.39 17.90 -25.84
C SER A 385 -9.75 18.42 -26.31
N GLN A 386 -9.82 19.71 -26.69
CA GLN A 386 -11.03 20.33 -27.22
C GLN A 386 -11.46 19.74 -28.57
N GLN A 387 -10.51 19.33 -29.41
CA GLN A 387 -10.78 18.65 -30.68
C GLN A 387 -11.23 17.19 -30.49
N LEU A 388 -10.89 16.58 -29.35
CA LEU A 388 -11.13 15.17 -29.05
C LEU A 388 -12.37 14.93 -28.18
N VAL A 389 -13.19 15.95 -27.90
CA VAL A 389 -14.41 15.82 -27.08
C VAL A 389 -15.32 14.68 -27.58
N ASP A 390 -15.59 14.61 -28.89
CA ASP A 390 -16.42 13.54 -29.46
C ASP A 390 -15.79 12.15 -29.29
N THR A 391 -14.45 12.07 -29.31
CA THR A 391 -13.72 10.81 -29.09
C THR A 391 -13.85 10.36 -27.63
N PHE A 392 -13.66 11.29 -26.68
CA PHE A 392 -13.79 11.00 -25.26
C PHE A 392 -15.22 10.64 -24.88
N GLN A 393 -16.22 11.35 -25.43
CA GLN A 393 -17.63 11.02 -25.26
C GLN A 393 -17.94 9.63 -25.84
N GLY A 394 -17.40 9.31 -27.03
CA GLY A 394 -17.57 7.98 -27.62
C GLY A 394 -16.99 6.84 -26.76
N TRP A 395 -15.90 7.08 -26.04
CA TRP A 395 -15.38 6.10 -25.07
C TRP A 395 -16.30 5.96 -23.86
N ASN A 396 -16.79 7.06 -23.32
CA ASN A 396 -17.74 7.05 -22.21
C ASN A 396 -19.05 6.32 -22.58
N ASP A 397 -19.61 6.62 -23.76
CA ASP A 397 -20.83 5.99 -24.28
C ASP A 397 -20.65 4.48 -24.52
N ALA A 398 -19.42 4.06 -24.83
CA ALA A 398 -19.05 2.64 -24.93
C ALA A 398 -18.86 1.96 -23.56
N GLY A 399 -19.03 2.69 -22.45
CA GLY A 399 -18.95 2.19 -21.08
C GLY A 399 -17.54 2.18 -20.48
N TRP A 400 -16.57 2.87 -21.10
CA TRP A 400 -15.23 3.02 -20.52
C TRP A 400 -15.23 4.07 -19.41
N ASP A 401 -14.38 3.87 -18.39
CA ASP A 401 -14.28 4.79 -17.26
C ASP A 401 -13.38 5.98 -17.60
N VAL A 402 -13.98 7.07 -18.07
CA VAL A 402 -13.26 8.30 -18.40
C VAL A 402 -13.07 9.13 -17.13
N ASN A 403 -11.82 9.27 -16.67
CA ASN A 403 -11.47 10.00 -15.46
C ASN A 403 -10.79 11.34 -15.77
N SER A 404 -10.87 12.25 -14.80
CA SER A 404 -10.19 13.54 -14.86
C SER A 404 -8.70 13.37 -14.61
N HIS A 405 -7.87 13.94 -15.48
CA HIS A 405 -6.44 14.11 -15.27
C HIS A 405 -6.11 15.60 -15.06
N SER A 406 -4.85 15.95 -14.75
CA SER A 406 -4.44 17.36 -14.67
C SER A 406 -4.79 18.13 -15.94
N ALA A 407 -5.06 19.43 -15.81
CA ALA A 407 -5.39 20.28 -16.94
C ALA A 407 -4.16 20.54 -17.83
N SER A 408 -3.01 20.89 -17.24
CA SER A 408 -1.80 21.23 -18.00
C SER A 408 -0.73 20.14 -18.01
N HIS A 409 -0.81 19.16 -17.10
CA HIS A 409 0.23 18.15 -16.88
C HIS A 409 1.56 18.72 -16.33
N GLN A 410 1.50 19.84 -15.60
CA GLN A 410 2.66 20.44 -14.92
C GLN A 410 3.04 19.72 -13.64
N TYR A 411 4.35 19.51 -13.45
CA TYR A 411 4.91 18.92 -12.24
C TYR A 411 5.41 20.02 -11.29
N PHE A 412 4.96 20.02 -10.03
CA PHE A 412 5.40 21.05 -9.07
C PHE A 412 6.87 20.90 -8.63
N THR A 413 7.49 19.74 -8.79
CA THR A 413 8.92 19.51 -8.52
C THR A 413 9.82 20.46 -9.31
N PHE A 414 9.31 21.01 -10.42
CA PHE A 414 9.95 22.04 -11.22
C PHE A 414 9.11 23.31 -11.14
N PRO A 415 9.30 24.13 -10.08
CA PRO A 415 8.48 25.32 -9.88
C PRO A 415 8.81 26.43 -10.87
N ASN A 416 9.92 26.32 -11.62
CA ASN A 416 10.29 27.33 -12.60
C ASN A 416 9.29 27.35 -13.76
N ALA A 417 8.85 28.56 -14.14
CA ALA A 417 7.99 28.80 -15.30
C ALA A 417 8.86 29.17 -16.51
N PHE A 418 9.37 30.40 -16.52
CA PHE A 418 10.23 30.91 -17.57
C PHE A 418 11.13 32.03 -17.06
N THR A 419 12.25 32.22 -17.75
CA THR A 419 13.20 33.31 -17.50
C THR A 419 12.96 34.45 -18.47
N VAL A 420 12.89 35.68 -17.97
CA VAL A 420 12.69 36.90 -18.77
C VAL A 420 13.81 37.91 -18.51
N GLN A 421 14.30 38.55 -19.57
CA GLN A 421 15.22 39.67 -19.51
C GLN A 421 14.78 40.75 -20.51
N TYR A 422 14.83 42.02 -20.11
CA TYR A 422 14.64 43.12 -21.04
C TYR A 422 15.93 43.36 -21.84
N THR A 423 15.81 43.37 -23.16
CA THR A 423 16.92 43.52 -24.12
C THR A 423 16.89 44.84 -24.89
N GLY A 424 15.82 45.64 -24.71
CA GLY A 424 15.71 46.95 -25.33
C GLY A 424 16.74 47.96 -24.78
N THR A 425 16.97 49.02 -25.55
CA THR A 425 17.91 50.08 -25.18
C THR A 425 17.21 51.38 -24.76
N ALA A 426 15.91 51.51 -25.01
CA ALA A 426 15.19 52.77 -24.85
C ALA A 426 14.83 53.09 -23.39
N ALA A 427 14.51 52.09 -22.57
CA ALA A 427 14.12 52.32 -21.18
C ALA A 427 15.32 52.66 -20.28
N SER A 428 15.18 53.62 -19.37
CA SER A 428 16.26 53.98 -18.41
C SER A 428 16.43 52.94 -17.29
N SER A 429 15.33 52.31 -16.87
CA SER A 429 15.26 51.20 -15.92
C SER A 429 14.12 50.26 -16.35
N VAL A 430 14.17 48.99 -15.96
CA VAL A 430 13.05 48.07 -16.18
C VAL A 430 12.83 47.20 -14.95
N THR A 431 11.67 47.35 -14.31
CA THR A 431 11.30 46.55 -13.13
C THR A 431 10.08 45.70 -13.41
N LEU A 432 10.14 44.41 -13.09
CA LEU A 432 9.04 43.46 -13.17
C LEU A 432 8.52 43.13 -11.77
N SER A 433 7.21 43.10 -11.59
CA SER A 433 6.55 42.61 -10.37
C SER A 433 5.28 41.84 -10.69
N ILE A 434 4.93 40.89 -9.83
CA ILE A 434 3.65 40.19 -9.84
C ILE A 434 3.02 40.35 -8.46
N ALA A 435 1.78 40.83 -8.42
CA ALA A 435 0.99 40.88 -7.20
C ALA A 435 -0.48 40.64 -7.53
N ASN A 436 -1.16 39.79 -6.76
CA ASN A 436 -2.59 39.50 -6.93
C ASN A 436 -2.95 39.09 -8.36
N LYS A 437 -2.17 38.17 -8.95
CA LYS A 437 -2.35 37.69 -10.34
C LYS A 437 -2.22 38.81 -11.39
N HIS A 438 -1.52 39.90 -11.09
CA HIS A 438 -1.30 41.01 -12.02
C HIS A 438 0.20 41.17 -12.31
N LEU A 439 0.59 41.06 -13.58
CA LEU A 439 1.97 41.26 -14.04
C LEU A 439 2.16 42.69 -14.51
N THR A 440 3.08 43.40 -13.86
CA THR A 440 3.46 44.76 -14.24
C THR A 440 4.94 44.81 -14.56
N VAL A 441 5.28 45.37 -15.73
CA VAL A 441 6.65 45.76 -16.10
C VAL A 441 6.69 47.25 -16.35
N THR A 442 7.45 47.98 -15.54
CA THR A 442 7.64 49.43 -15.70
C THR A 442 8.92 49.67 -16.49
N ALA A 443 8.81 50.27 -17.69
CA ALA A 443 9.94 50.54 -18.58
C ALA A 443 9.90 51.99 -19.09
N PRO A 444 10.32 52.98 -18.28
CA PRO A 444 10.16 54.39 -18.64
C PRO A 444 10.91 54.74 -19.93
N GLY A 445 10.18 55.19 -20.94
CA GLY A 445 10.73 55.55 -22.25
C GLY A 445 10.69 54.44 -23.31
N ASP A 446 10.21 53.24 -22.97
CA ASP A 446 9.99 52.15 -23.93
C ASP A 446 8.56 51.59 -23.85
N PRO A 447 7.64 52.05 -24.71
CA PRO A 447 6.27 51.55 -24.76
C PRO A 447 6.16 50.04 -25.04
N ASN A 448 7.15 49.44 -25.71
CA ASN A 448 7.17 47.98 -25.95
C ASN A 448 7.61 47.21 -24.71
N GLY A 449 8.37 47.84 -23.81
CA GLY A 449 8.78 47.29 -22.52
C GLY A 449 7.77 47.49 -21.39
N GLN A 450 6.78 48.36 -21.59
CA GLN A 450 5.73 48.62 -20.60
C GLN A 450 4.65 47.52 -20.66
N VAL A 451 4.43 46.85 -19.52
CA VAL A 451 3.43 45.78 -19.37
C VAL A 451 2.55 46.08 -18.17
N ASP A 452 1.25 45.85 -18.32
CA ASP A 452 0.26 45.92 -17.25
C ASP A 452 -0.86 44.93 -17.58
N TRP A 453 -0.74 43.70 -17.10
CA TRP A 453 -1.56 42.57 -17.49
C TRP A 453 -2.22 41.92 -16.29
N ASP A 454 -3.56 41.83 -16.33
CA ASP A 454 -4.33 40.96 -15.48
C ASP A 454 -4.20 39.52 -15.99
N LEU A 455 -3.69 38.64 -15.13
CA LEU A 455 -3.49 37.23 -15.44
C LEU A 455 -4.67 36.38 -14.96
N SER A 456 -5.66 36.96 -14.27
CA SER A 456 -6.82 36.21 -13.81
C SER A 456 -7.63 35.67 -15.00
N SER A 457 -7.84 34.36 -15.00
CA SER A 457 -8.63 33.67 -16.00
C SER A 457 -10.09 33.58 -15.56
N SER A 458 -11.02 33.74 -16.50
CA SER A 458 -12.47 33.55 -16.27
C SER A 458 -12.85 32.07 -16.06
N GLY A 459 -11.88 31.16 -16.12
CA GLY A 459 -12.07 29.73 -16.00
C GLY A 459 -12.89 29.10 -17.15
N THR A 460 -13.13 29.80 -18.26
CA THR A 460 -13.81 29.26 -19.47
C THR A 460 -13.18 29.68 -20.80
N ASP A 461 -12.16 30.55 -20.80
CA ASP A 461 -11.61 31.07 -22.05
C ASP A 461 -10.78 30.01 -22.79
N LEU A 462 -11.45 29.38 -23.76
CA LEU A 462 -10.90 28.61 -24.87
C LEU A 462 -10.62 29.53 -26.09
N VAL A 463 -10.64 30.85 -25.90
CA VAL A 463 -10.25 31.84 -26.90
C VAL A 463 -9.03 32.57 -26.37
N ALA A 464 -7.88 32.40 -27.03
CA ALA A 464 -6.63 33.00 -26.60
C ALA A 464 -6.76 34.53 -26.49
N SER A 465 -6.82 35.05 -25.27
CA SER A 465 -6.39 36.43 -24.97
C SER A 465 -4.88 36.60 -25.20
N GLY A 466 -4.18 35.47 -25.38
CA GLY A 466 -2.73 35.38 -25.44
C GLY A 466 -2.08 35.46 -24.06
N LEU A 467 -2.83 35.61 -22.97
CA LEU A 467 -2.26 35.79 -21.62
C LEU A 467 -2.68 34.71 -20.62
N ASP A 468 -3.74 33.94 -20.90
CA ASP A 468 -4.32 33.00 -19.94
C ASP A 468 -3.40 31.84 -19.58
N THR A 469 -2.41 31.54 -20.42
CA THR A 469 -1.44 30.47 -20.21
C THR A 469 -0.01 30.97 -20.23
N LEU A 470 0.92 30.21 -19.64
CA LEU A 470 2.35 30.51 -19.71
C LEU A 470 2.84 30.54 -21.17
N GLY A 471 2.37 29.61 -22.01
CA GLY A 471 2.67 29.62 -23.44
C GLY A 471 2.21 30.91 -24.12
N GLY A 472 1.02 31.39 -23.76
CA GLY A 472 0.50 32.67 -24.22
C GLY A 472 1.37 33.85 -23.78
N ILE A 473 1.69 33.97 -22.49
CA ILE A 473 2.52 35.07 -21.96
C ILE A 473 3.86 35.12 -22.67
N ILE A 474 4.52 33.96 -22.82
CA ILE A 474 5.83 33.87 -23.49
C ILE A 474 5.71 34.32 -24.94
N PHE A 475 4.69 33.84 -25.66
CA PHE A 475 4.43 34.29 -27.03
C PHE A 475 4.24 35.81 -27.08
N THR A 476 3.38 36.37 -26.22
CA THR A 476 3.05 37.79 -26.18
C THR A 476 4.25 38.67 -25.82
N LEU A 477 5.09 38.25 -24.85
CA LEU A 477 6.34 38.94 -24.51
C LEU A 477 7.34 38.93 -25.67
N ASN A 478 7.51 37.78 -26.33
CA ASN A 478 8.40 37.68 -27.49
C ASN A 478 7.96 38.59 -28.64
N GLN A 479 6.65 38.73 -28.87
CA GLN A 479 6.09 39.61 -29.90
C GLN A 479 6.36 41.11 -29.64
N ARG A 480 6.71 41.52 -28.42
CA ARG A 480 7.09 42.90 -28.10
C ARG A 480 8.50 43.28 -28.62
N GLY A 481 9.34 42.30 -28.93
CA GLY A 481 10.68 42.50 -29.52
C GLY A 481 11.75 43.13 -28.61
N VAL A 482 11.41 43.43 -27.35
CA VAL A 482 12.34 44.03 -26.35
C VAL A 482 12.57 43.13 -25.15
N PHE A 483 12.09 41.89 -25.20
CA PHE A 483 12.31 40.86 -24.18
C PHE A 483 13.01 39.66 -24.79
N SER A 484 13.93 39.07 -24.04
CA SER A 484 14.43 37.71 -24.22
C SER A 484 13.71 36.81 -23.22
N VAL A 485 12.98 35.81 -23.70
CA VAL A 485 12.22 34.89 -22.86
C VAL A 485 12.61 33.44 -23.15
N SER A 486 12.94 32.69 -22.10
CA SER A 486 13.29 31.27 -22.18
C SER A 486 12.38 30.46 -21.27
N ALA A 487 11.59 29.54 -21.83
CA ALA A 487 10.80 28.59 -21.06
C ALA A 487 11.70 27.65 -20.24
N ASP A 488 11.29 27.27 -19.03
CA ASP A 488 11.90 26.13 -18.35
C ASP A 488 11.60 24.84 -19.15
N PRO A 489 12.57 23.93 -19.32
CA PRO A 489 12.35 22.69 -20.06
C PRO A 489 11.20 21.81 -19.53
N ASN A 490 10.86 21.94 -18.25
CA ASN A 490 9.79 21.17 -17.61
C ASN A 490 8.44 21.90 -17.58
N MET A 491 8.40 23.17 -18.00
CA MET A 491 7.17 23.95 -18.01
C MET A 491 6.22 23.45 -19.12
N LYS A 492 4.93 23.39 -18.78
CA LYS A 492 3.86 23.05 -19.71
C LYS A 492 3.14 24.31 -20.19
N SER A 493 3.02 24.46 -21.51
CA SER A 493 2.46 25.66 -22.12
C SER A 493 1.00 25.93 -21.75
N ALA A 494 0.26 24.88 -21.38
CA ALA A 494 -1.15 24.95 -20.97
C ALA A 494 -1.36 25.41 -19.52
N VAL A 495 -0.30 25.49 -18.70
CA VAL A 495 -0.38 26.02 -17.33
C VAL A 495 -0.95 27.42 -17.36
N LYS A 496 -1.88 27.72 -16.47
CA LYS A 496 -2.46 29.05 -16.42
C LYS A 496 -1.49 30.04 -15.79
N SER A 497 -1.50 31.24 -16.33
CA SER A 497 -0.57 32.29 -15.91
C SER A 497 -0.87 32.87 -14.53
N GLU A 498 -2.13 32.81 -14.09
CA GLU A 498 -2.53 33.23 -12.73
C GLU A 498 -1.82 32.45 -11.61
N ASP A 499 -1.24 31.30 -11.94
CA ASP A 499 -0.52 30.45 -11.00
C ASP A 499 0.92 30.91 -10.75
N LEU A 500 1.43 31.89 -11.50
CA LEU A 500 2.73 32.52 -11.26
C LEU A 500 2.82 33.14 -9.87
N ALA A 501 3.85 32.77 -9.11
CA ALA A 501 4.08 33.26 -7.75
C ALA A 501 4.19 34.80 -7.72
N ASP A 502 3.80 35.39 -6.59
CA ASP A 502 3.99 36.82 -6.39
C ASP A 502 5.50 37.16 -6.40
N VAL A 503 5.84 38.25 -7.06
CA VAL A 503 7.21 38.70 -7.29
C VAL A 503 7.31 40.16 -6.85
N THR A 504 8.12 40.41 -5.82
CA THR A 504 8.53 41.77 -5.46
C THR A 504 9.36 42.37 -6.60
N ALA A 505 9.35 43.69 -6.78
CA ALA A 505 9.98 44.35 -7.91
C ALA A 505 11.42 43.88 -8.18
N GLN A 506 11.67 43.31 -9.37
CA GLN A 506 12.95 42.81 -9.84
C GLN A 506 13.47 43.66 -11.01
N ASP A 507 14.76 44.00 -10.99
CA ASP A 507 15.42 44.67 -12.11
C ASP A 507 15.76 43.66 -13.21
N ILE A 508 14.92 43.62 -14.25
CA ILE A 508 15.09 42.71 -15.40
C ILE A 508 15.91 43.34 -16.53
N LYS A 509 16.39 44.58 -16.37
CA LYS A 509 17.34 45.23 -17.29
C LYS A 509 18.77 44.84 -16.95
N ALA A 510 19.10 44.78 -15.66
CA ALA A 510 20.44 44.42 -15.19
C ALA A 510 20.74 42.92 -15.31
N ALA A 511 19.75 42.07 -15.06
CA ALA A 511 19.89 40.61 -15.12
C ALA A 511 18.58 39.93 -15.52
N ALA A 512 18.67 38.72 -16.06
CA ALA A 512 17.51 37.89 -16.30
C ALA A 512 16.88 37.43 -14.98
N TYR A 513 15.55 37.32 -14.93
CA TYR A 513 14.81 36.83 -13.77
C TYR A 513 13.95 35.63 -14.13
N THR A 514 14.00 34.58 -13.30
CA THR A 514 13.20 33.37 -13.48
C THR A 514 11.96 33.44 -12.62
N LEU A 515 10.80 33.44 -13.28
CA LEU A 515 9.51 33.36 -12.61
C LEU A 515 9.24 31.92 -12.19
N THR A 516 8.53 31.76 -11.07
CA THR A 516 8.14 30.46 -10.53
C THR A 516 6.64 30.35 -10.31
N MET A 517 6.15 29.13 -10.13
CA MET A 517 4.77 28.78 -9.81
C MET A 517 4.55 28.73 -8.30
N GLU A 518 3.35 29.10 -7.83
CA GLU A 518 2.91 28.85 -6.45
C GLU A 518 2.18 27.50 -6.36
N LYS A 519 2.61 26.62 -5.46
CA LYS A 519 2.13 25.23 -5.38
C LYS A 519 0.64 25.12 -5.17
N SER A 520 0.15 25.81 -4.15
CA SER A 520 -1.17 25.55 -3.57
C SER A 520 -2.24 26.01 -4.54
N ARG A 521 -2.03 27.17 -5.16
CA ARG A 521 -2.85 27.76 -6.19
C ARG A 521 -2.81 26.94 -7.48
N LEU A 522 -1.61 26.62 -7.99
CA LEU A 522 -1.47 25.76 -9.17
C LEU A 522 -2.24 24.45 -9.01
N MET A 523 -2.05 23.74 -7.90
CA MET A 523 -2.73 22.47 -7.71
C MET A 523 -4.24 22.65 -7.55
N ALA A 524 -4.70 23.62 -6.77
CA ALA A 524 -6.13 23.87 -6.61
C ALA A 524 -6.81 24.17 -7.94
N ASP A 525 -6.16 25.01 -8.75
CA ASP A 525 -6.70 25.46 -10.02
C ASP A 525 -6.61 24.37 -11.10
N GLU A 526 -5.52 23.60 -11.18
CA GLU A 526 -5.40 22.41 -12.06
C GLU A 526 -6.53 21.41 -11.86
N LEU A 527 -6.79 21.03 -10.61
CA LEU A 527 -7.82 20.05 -10.26
C LEU A 527 -9.23 20.60 -10.53
N GLY A 528 -9.45 21.87 -10.19
CA GLY A 528 -10.72 22.56 -10.39
C GLY A 528 -11.06 22.74 -11.88
N TRP A 529 -10.09 23.18 -12.67
CA TRP A 529 -10.27 23.39 -14.12
C TRP A 529 -10.49 22.09 -14.86
N ALA A 530 -9.74 21.03 -14.54
CA ALA A 530 -9.95 19.73 -15.17
C ALA A 530 -11.38 19.22 -14.93
N LYS A 531 -11.85 19.27 -13.68
CA LYS A 531 -13.23 18.88 -13.33
C LYS A 531 -14.27 19.74 -14.06
N LYS A 532 -14.05 21.05 -14.13
CA LYS A 532 -14.95 21.99 -14.81
C LYS A 532 -15.01 21.72 -16.31
N TRP A 533 -13.87 21.49 -16.95
CA TRP A 533 -13.78 21.17 -18.36
C TRP A 533 -14.50 19.84 -18.67
N MET A 534 -14.27 18.82 -17.85
CA MET A 534 -14.95 17.51 -17.98
C MET A 534 -16.47 17.67 -17.92
N ASN A 535 -16.98 18.42 -16.95
CA ASN A 535 -18.43 18.69 -16.83
C ASN A 535 -19.02 19.53 -17.96
N ALA A 536 -18.23 20.44 -18.54
CA ALA A 536 -18.69 21.29 -19.62
C ALA A 536 -18.76 20.56 -20.97
N ASN A 537 -17.91 19.55 -21.17
CA ASN A 537 -17.74 18.90 -22.47
C ASN A 537 -18.26 17.46 -22.53
N LEU A 538 -18.35 16.76 -21.39
CA LEU A 538 -18.73 15.35 -21.33
C LEU A 538 -19.95 15.13 -20.43
N VAL A 539 -20.76 14.13 -20.79
CA VAL A 539 -21.95 13.71 -20.06
C VAL A 539 -21.96 12.21 -19.83
N GLY A 540 -22.59 11.77 -18.74
CA GLY A 540 -22.67 10.34 -18.39
C GLY A 540 -21.38 9.79 -17.79
N LEU A 541 -20.52 10.65 -17.23
CA LEU A 541 -19.30 10.24 -16.56
C LEU A 541 -19.60 9.32 -15.36
N GLY A 542 -18.68 8.41 -15.04
CA GLY A 542 -18.87 7.41 -13.97
C GLY A 542 -19.71 6.19 -14.38
N GLY A 543 -20.27 6.16 -15.59
CA GLY A 543 -20.70 4.96 -16.33
C GLY A 543 -21.85 4.10 -15.77
N HIS A 544 -22.34 4.39 -14.55
CA HIS A 544 -23.29 3.51 -13.85
C HIS A 544 -24.48 4.22 -13.22
N HIS A 545 -24.62 5.53 -13.42
CA HIS A 545 -25.71 6.31 -12.83
C HIS A 545 -26.70 6.81 -13.87
N SER A 546 -27.95 6.99 -13.43
CA SER A 546 -29.02 7.53 -14.25
C SER A 546 -30.05 8.25 -13.39
N VAL A 547 -30.79 9.16 -13.99
CA VAL A 547 -31.94 9.81 -13.36
C VAL A 547 -33.21 9.29 -14.02
N THR A 548 -34.06 8.62 -13.25
CA THR A 548 -35.37 8.18 -13.71
C THR A 548 -36.42 9.24 -13.37
N LEU A 549 -37.09 9.75 -14.41
CA LEU A 549 -38.17 10.72 -14.33
C LEU A 549 -39.51 10.04 -14.60
N ASN A 550 -40.50 10.31 -13.76
CA ASN A 550 -41.90 9.96 -13.97
C ASN A 550 -42.77 11.19 -13.69
N TRP A 551 -43.77 11.44 -14.51
CA TRP A 551 -44.67 12.58 -14.33
C TRP A 551 -46.12 12.23 -14.67
N ASN A 552 -47.04 13.11 -14.29
CA ASN A 552 -48.45 12.99 -14.63
C ASN A 552 -48.75 13.77 -15.92
N PRO A 553 -49.60 13.25 -16.83
CA PRO A 553 -50.14 14.04 -17.93
C PRO A 553 -50.88 15.30 -17.44
N PRO A 554 -51.01 16.36 -18.27
CA PRO A 554 -51.78 17.55 -17.92
C PRO A 554 -53.22 17.21 -17.53
N GLY A 555 -53.69 17.74 -16.40
CA GLY A 555 -55.05 17.47 -15.90
C GLY A 555 -56.17 18.20 -16.66
N SER A 556 -55.82 19.10 -17.59
CA SER A 556 -56.74 19.86 -18.44
C SER A 556 -56.10 20.19 -19.79
N GLY A 557 -56.93 20.43 -20.81
CA GLY A 557 -56.48 20.69 -22.18
C GLY A 557 -56.49 19.43 -23.09
N PRO A 558 -55.96 19.55 -24.32
CA PRO A 558 -55.89 18.44 -25.26
C PRO A 558 -54.92 17.35 -24.76
N THR A 559 -55.26 16.07 -25.00
CA THR A 559 -54.41 14.94 -24.67
C THR A 559 -53.06 15.05 -25.42
N PRO A 560 -51.92 15.02 -24.72
CA PRO A 560 -50.61 15.09 -25.36
C PRO A 560 -50.37 13.89 -26.28
N SER A 561 -49.80 14.15 -27.47
CA SER A 561 -49.27 13.10 -28.35
C SER A 561 -47.85 12.68 -27.96
N SER A 562 -47.10 13.59 -27.31
CA SER A 562 -45.74 13.39 -26.85
C SER A 562 -45.37 14.41 -25.77
N TYR A 563 -44.21 14.21 -25.15
CA TYR A 563 -43.61 15.08 -24.15
C TYR A 563 -42.17 15.37 -24.51
N ARG A 564 -41.75 16.63 -24.43
CA ARG A 564 -40.34 17.00 -24.55
C ARG A 564 -39.73 17.13 -23.17
N VAL A 565 -38.58 16.49 -22.98
CA VAL A 565 -37.86 16.47 -21.70
C VAL A 565 -36.66 17.40 -21.81
N TYR A 566 -36.54 18.32 -20.87
CA TYR A 566 -35.47 19.31 -20.83
C TYR A 566 -34.67 19.20 -19.53
N ARG A 567 -33.39 19.57 -19.59
CA ARG A 567 -32.46 19.54 -18.45
C ARG A 567 -31.58 20.77 -18.40
N GLY A 568 -31.31 21.28 -17.19
CA GLY A 568 -30.35 22.34 -16.91
C GLY A 568 -29.41 21.94 -15.77
N ALA A 569 -28.18 22.49 -15.77
CA ALA A 569 -27.19 22.29 -14.71
C ALA A 569 -27.37 23.26 -13.52
N VAL A 570 -28.23 24.26 -13.67
CA VAL A 570 -28.53 25.31 -12.68
C VAL A 570 -30.05 25.44 -12.55
N SER A 571 -30.53 25.68 -11.32
CA SER A 571 -31.95 25.90 -11.07
C SER A 571 -32.46 27.13 -11.83
N GLY A 572 -33.60 26.99 -12.50
CA GLY A 572 -34.18 28.00 -13.37
C GLY A 572 -33.64 27.99 -14.80
N GLY A 573 -32.67 27.12 -15.12
CA GLY A 573 -32.11 26.95 -16.45
C GLY A 573 -30.83 27.78 -16.71
N PRO A 574 -30.42 27.94 -17.97
CA PRO A 574 -31.12 27.54 -19.20
C PRO A 574 -31.29 26.01 -19.32
N TYR A 575 -32.42 25.57 -19.87
CA TYR A 575 -32.68 24.15 -20.12
C TYR A 575 -32.43 23.78 -21.58
N GLN A 576 -31.79 22.63 -21.79
CA GLN A 576 -31.56 22.02 -23.10
C GLN A 576 -32.53 20.87 -23.31
N LEU A 577 -33.05 20.74 -24.54
CA LEU A 577 -33.90 19.61 -24.93
C LEU A 577 -33.05 18.33 -24.96
N LEU A 578 -33.43 17.33 -24.17
CA LEU A 578 -32.80 16.01 -24.19
C LEU A 578 -33.44 15.11 -25.24
N THR A 579 -34.76 14.99 -25.21
CA THR A 579 -35.50 14.04 -26.04
C THR A 579 -36.99 14.36 -26.10
N GLU A 580 -37.71 13.68 -26.99
CA GLU A 580 -39.16 13.65 -27.07
C GLU A 580 -39.67 12.21 -26.90
N VAL A 581 -40.56 11.98 -25.94
CA VAL A 581 -41.09 10.66 -25.56
C VAL A 581 -42.62 10.62 -25.64
N VAL A 582 -43.19 9.45 -25.89
CA VAL A 582 -44.66 9.28 -25.98
C VAL A 582 -45.29 8.82 -24.66
N GLN A 583 -44.48 8.34 -23.71
CA GLN A 583 -44.92 7.95 -22.38
C GLN A 583 -44.45 9.01 -21.37
N PRO A 584 -45.16 9.21 -20.24
CA PRO A 584 -44.80 10.21 -19.25
C PRO A 584 -43.67 9.71 -18.31
N GLN A 585 -42.62 9.14 -18.89
CA GLN A 585 -41.44 8.62 -18.22
C GLN A 585 -40.20 8.74 -19.12
N TYR A 586 -39.04 8.96 -18.51
CA TYR A 586 -37.74 9.01 -19.20
C TYR A 586 -36.61 8.64 -18.23
N VAL A 587 -35.58 7.94 -18.71
CA VAL A 587 -34.37 7.67 -17.95
C VAL A 587 -33.22 8.41 -18.61
N ASP A 588 -32.63 9.36 -17.91
CA ASP A 588 -31.45 10.09 -18.34
C ASP A 588 -30.19 9.34 -17.88
N HIS A 589 -29.47 8.73 -18.83
CA HIS A 589 -28.19 8.08 -18.58
C HIS A 589 -26.99 9.03 -18.75
N ALA A 590 -27.20 10.23 -19.30
CA ALA A 590 -26.14 11.18 -19.62
C ALA A 590 -25.88 12.14 -18.45
N VAL A 591 -25.74 11.59 -17.24
CA VAL A 591 -25.63 12.36 -15.99
C VAL A 591 -24.26 12.18 -15.32
N ASN A 592 -23.66 13.27 -14.87
CA ASN A 592 -22.33 13.26 -14.24
C ASN A 592 -22.41 13.07 -12.71
N PRO A 593 -21.39 12.46 -12.07
CA PRO A 593 -21.41 12.17 -10.64
C PRO A 593 -21.36 13.45 -9.81
N GLN A 594 -22.04 13.43 -8.66
CA GLN A 594 -22.23 14.58 -7.76
C GLN A 594 -22.86 15.84 -8.39
N GLN A 595 -23.30 15.77 -9.64
CA GLN A 595 -24.00 16.88 -10.29
C GLN A 595 -25.47 16.86 -9.90
N THR A 596 -26.01 18.02 -9.52
CA THR A 596 -27.45 18.22 -9.44
C THR A 596 -27.96 18.71 -10.78
N TRP A 597 -28.86 17.94 -11.37
CA TRP A 597 -29.55 18.28 -12.62
C TRP A 597 -30.96 18.73 -12.32
N PHE A 598 -31.45 19.70 -13.09
CA PHE A 598 -32.78 20.26 -12.96
C PHE A 598 -33.59 19.95 -14.21
N TYR A 599 -34.71 19.26 -14.05
CA TYR A 599 -35.53 18.77 -15.15
C TYR A 599 -36.87 19.49 -15.21
N VAL A 600 -37.29 19.80 -16.44
CA VAL A 600 -38.64 20.24 -16.77
C VAL A 600 -39.14 19.47 -17.98
N THR A 601 -40.46 19.35 -18.10
CA THR A 601 -41.10 18.72 -19.26
C THR A 601 -42.11 19.68 -19.88
N THR A 602 -42.34 19.55 -21.18
CA THR A 602 -43.49 20.15 -21.86
C THR A 602 -44.33 19.05 -22.48
N SER A 603 -45.60 19.36 -22.73
CA SER A 603 -46.50 18.50 -23.49
C SER A 603 -46.67 19.03 -24.90
N VAL A 604 -46.73 18.14 -25.89
CA VAL A 604 -46.98 18.48 -27.29
C VAL A 604 -48.33 17.90 -27.68
N ALA A 605 -49.24 18.75 -28.15
CA ALA A 605 -50.55 18.36 -28.65
C ALA A 605 -50.91 19.17 -29.90
N ASN A 606 -51.39 18.49 -30.95
CA ASN A 606 -51.77 19.12 -32.23
C ASN A 606 -50.65 20.01 -32.84
N GLY A 607 -49.38 19.64 -32.62
CA GLY A 607 -48.22 20.41 -33.10
C GLY A 607 -47.87 21.64 -32.26
N THR A 608 -48.56 21.87 -31.14
CA THR A 608 -48.28 22.98 -30.21
C THR A 608 -47.64 22.45 -28.93
N GLU A 609 -46.56 23.10 -28.49
CA GLU A 609 -45.85 22.80 -27.25
C GLU A 609 -46.35 23.69 -26.10
N SER A 610 -46.53 23.12 -24.91
CA SER A 610 -46.90 23.85 -23.70
C SER A 610 -45.74 24.63 -23.09
N GLY A 611 -46.02 25.42 -22.04
CA GLY A 611 -44.96 25.90 -21.13
C GLY A 611 -44.33 24.74 -20.34
N PHE A 612 -43.19 25.03 -19.70
CA PHE A 612 -42.50 24.09 -18.82
C PHE A 612 -43.36 23.68 -17.61
N SER A 613 -43.21 22.42 -17.20
CA SER A 613 -43.68 21.92 -15.90
C SER A 613 -42.99 22.64 -14.75
N ASN A 614 -43.38 22.30 -13.51
CA ASN A 614 -42.53 22.59 -12.36
C ASN A 614 -41.16 21.92 -12.54
N GLU A 615 -40.11 22.61 -12.10
CA GLU A 615 -38.75 22.09 -12.06
C GLU A 615 -38.63 21.01 -10.98
N VAL A 616 -37.85 19.96 -11.26
CA VAL A 616 -37.48 18.94 -10.29
C VAL A 616 -35.95 18.76 -10.29
N PRO A 617 -35.29 18.90 -9.13
CA PRO A 617 -33.86 18.59 -9.00
C PRO A 617 -33.62 17.10 -8.81
N ALA A 618 -32.51 16.60 -9.35
CA ALA A 618 -31.98 15.26 -9.09
C ALA A 618 -30.46 15.32 -8.92
N THR A 619 -29.97 14.99 -7.74
CA THR A 619 -28.54 14.85 -7.45
C THR A 619 -28.10 13.43 -7.77
N VAL A 620 -27.10 13.33 -8.65
CA VAL A 620 -26.57 12.03 -9.11
C VAL A 620 -25.60 11.50 -8.06
N PRO A 621 -25.76 10.25 -7.59
CA PRO A 621 -24.74 9.62 -6.74
C PRO A 621 -23.44 9.39 -7.52
N GLY A 622 -22.40 8.92 -6.84
CA GLY A 622 -21.11 8.62 -7.47
C GLY A 622 -20.00 9.59 -7.07
N GLN A 623 -18.77 9.20 -7.37
CA GLN A 623 -17.57 9.87 -6.86
C GLN A 623 -16.67 10.31 -8.01
N TRP A 624 -16.24 11.56 -7.98
CA TRP A 624 -15.21 12.03 -8.90
C TRP A 624 -13.88 11.39 -8.53
N VAL A 625 -13.19 10.87 -9.55
CA VAL A 625 -11.83 10.35 -9.42
C VAL A 625 -10.86 11.23 -10.18
N TYR A 626 -9.78 11.61 -9.51
CA TYR A 626 -8.67 12.34 -10.10
C TYR A 626 -7.48 11.43 -10.35
N VAL A 627 -6.75 11.64 -11.43
CA VAL A 627 -5.49 10.97 -11.71
C VAL A 627 -4.37 12.00 -11.64
N TYR A 628 -3.35 11.79 -10.80
CA TYR A 628 -2.20 12.71 -10.69
C TYR A 628 -1.20 12.54 -11.85
N PRO A 629 -0.64 13.64 -12.41
CA PRO A 629 0.39 13.57 -13.44
C PRO A 629 1.76 13.22 -12.85
N GLY A 630 2.35 12.08 -13.30
CA GLY A 630 3.68 11.59 -12.87
C GLY A 630 3.81 11.44 -11.35
N SER A 631 4.97 10.96 -10.83
CA SER A 631 5.22 10.44 -9.45
C SER A 631 4.97 11.36 -8.22
N PHE A 632 4.10 12.37 -8.31
CA PHE A 632 4.04 13.45 -7.33
C PHE A 632 2.66 13.60 -6.70
N GLU A 633 2.54 12.92 -5.57
CA GLU A 633 1.46 13.06 -4.62
C GLU A 633 2.06 13.18 -3.22
N ASP A 634 1.55 14.13 -2.46
CA ASP A 634 1.83 14.26 -1.03
C ASP A 634 0.56 14.67 -0.28
N SER A 635 0.64 14.73 1.05
CA SER A 635 -0.49 15.09 1.89
C SER A 635 -1.12 16.45 1.55
N SER A 636 -0.35 17.39 0.98
CA SER A 636 -0.88 18.69 0.55
C SER A 636 -1.72 18.56 -0.71
N THR A 637 -1.26 17.78 -1.71
CA THR A 637 -2.02 17.57 -2.95
C THR A 637 -3.27 16.72 -2.73
N GLU A 638 -3.21 15.76 -1.80
CA GLU A 638 -4.36 14.95 -1.36
C GLU A 638 -5.45 15.82 -0.73
N THR A 639 -5.04 16.74 0.16
CA THR A 639 -5.96 17.70 0.82
C THR A 639 -6.62 18.62 -0.21
N ILE A 640 -5.86 19.09 -1.20
CA ILE A 640 -6.38 19.94 -2.27
C ILE A 640 -7.38 19.18 -3.15
N ALA A 641 -7.11 17.91 -3.48
CA ALA A 641 -8.06 17.08 -4.23
C ALA A 641 -9.38 16.87 -3.50
N ALA A 642 -9.32 16.62 -2.19
CA ALA A 642 -10.51 16.53 -1.36
C ALA A 642 -11.29 17.84 -1.36
N ALA A 643 -10.60 18.98 -1.21
CA ALA A 643 -11.22 20.30 -1.23
C ALA A 643 -11.85 20.66 -2.59
N ALA A 644 -11.29 20.16 -3.70
CA ALA A 644 -11.86 20.29 -5.04
C ALA A 644 -13.07 19.35 -5.30
N GLY A 645 -13.46 18.54 -4.30
CA GLY A 645 -14.59 17.62 -4.36
C GLY A 645 -14.32 16.36 -5.17
N TYR A 646 -13.06 15.92 -5.27
CA TYR A 646 -12.76 14.55 -5.67
C TYR A 646 -12.84 13.65 -4.44
N ALA A 647 -13.53 12.52 -4.61
CA ALA A 647 -13.72 11.56 -3.52
C ALA A 647 -12.67 10.45 -3.52
N GLY A 648 -11.96 10.29 -4.62
CA GLY A 648 -10.73 9.51 -4.66
C GLY A 648 -9.74 10.14 -5.63
N ALA A 649 -8.47 9.85 -5.41
CA ALA A 649 -7.44 10.14 -6.39
C ALA A 649 -6.45 8.99 -6.50
N ARG A 650 -6.01 8.77 -7.74
CA ARG A 650 -5.01 7.78 -8.06
C ARG A 650 -3.65 8.47 -8.10
N GLY A 651 -2.81 8.01 -7.20
CA GLY A 651 -1.42 8.37 -7.05
C GLY A 651 -0.49 7.65 -8.00
N SER A 652 0.65 8.25 -8.22
CA SER A 652 1.76 7.77 -9.05
C SER A 652 2.88 7.34 -8.12
N ALA A 653 2.70 6.16 -7.56
CA ALA A 653 3.68 5.59 -6.67
C ALA A 653 4.61 4.71 -7.51
N SER A 654 5.48 5.35 -8.30
CA SER A 654 6.72 4.67 -8.66
C SER A 654 7.31 4.20 -7.36
N MET A 655 7.65 2.94 -7.29
CA MET A 655 7.98 2.29 -6.04
C MET A 655 9.46 2.61 -5.69
N GLN A 656 9.81 3.88 -5.83
CA GLN A 656 11.13 4.47 -5.66
C GLN A 656 11.33 4.91 -4.20
N PRO A 657 12.57 4.90 -3.70
CA PRO A 657 12.89 5.17 -2.31
C PRO A 657 12.88 6.67 -1.98
N GLY A 658 11.69 7.25 -1.79
CA GLY A 658 11.48 8.59 -1.25
C GLY A 658 10.02 9.02 -1.37
N PRO A 659 9.49 9.80 -0.40
CA PRO A 659 8.48 9.27 0.54
C PRO A 659 7.58 8.21 -0.15
N SER A 660 8.12 7.00 -0.17
CA SER A 660 7.96 5.99 -1.23
C SER A 660 6.58 5.34 -1.29
N ALA A 661 6.23 4.72 -2.41
CA ALA A 661 5.13 3.74 -2.52
C ALA A 661 5.04 2.70 -1.38
N ALA A 662 6.18 2.37 -0.74
CA ALA A 662 6.19 1.56 0.46
C ALA A 662 5.34 2.19 1.57
N THR A 663 5.33 3.52 1.71
CA THR A 663 4.47 4.32 2.60
C THR A 663 2.98 4.17 2.27
N VAL A 664 2.56 3.85 1.04
CA VAL A 664 1.13 3.68 0.69
C VAL A 664 0.66 2.23 0.86
N LEU A 665 1.50 1.21 0.63
CA LEU A 665 1.22 -0.22 0.95
C LEU A 665 0.94 -0.54 2.45
N GLY A 666 0.62 0.46 3.24
CA GLY A 666 1.74 1.20 3.74
C GLY A 666 1.36 2.05 4.93
N SER A 667 0.34 2.84 4.67
CA SER A 667 -0.45 3.69 5.56
C SER A 667 -1.91 3.25 5.46
N GLY A 668 -2.13 2.04 4.96
CA GLY A 668 -3.43 1.55 4.56
C GLY A 668 -3.90 2.08 3.22
N VAL A 669 -5.19 1.93 2.95
CA VAL A 669 -5.79 2.43 1.72
C VAL A 669 -6.22 3.87 1.98
N ASN A 670 -5.50 4.82 1.41
CA ASN A 670 -5.94 6.20 1.34
C ASN A 670 -6.69 6.38 0.03
N ILE A 671 -7.98 6.71 0.10
CA ILE A 671 -8.82 6.89 -1.09
C ILE A 671 -8.33 8.05 -1.96
N GLN A 672 -7.67 9.05 -1.36
CA GLN A 672 -7.02 10.14 -2.08
C GLN A 672 -5.65 9.76 -2.64
N ASN A 673 -5.07 8.63 -2.22
CA ASN A 673 -3.75 8.12 -2.63
C ASN A 673 -3.81 6.63 -2.94
N ILE A 674 -4.52 6.28 -4.02
CA ILE A 674 -4.50 4.90 -4.51
C ILE A 674 -3.16 4.65 -5.20
N LEU A 675 -2.33 3.79 -4.61
CA LEU A 675 -1.04 3.37 -5.13
C LEU A 675 -1.16 2.91 -6.59
N SER A 676 -0.37 3.47 -7.52
CA SER A 676 -0.29 2.96 -8.90
C SER A 676 1.14 2.83 -9.43
N GLN A 677 1.37 1.75 -10.18
CA GLN A 677 2.64 1.42 -10.82
C GLN A 677 2.64 1.86 -12.28
N GLY A 678 3.59 2.74 -12.62
CA GLY A 678 3.88 3.03 -14.02
C GLY A 678 4.55 1.84 -14.67
N VAL A 679 4.18 1.52 -15.91
CA VAL A 679 4.90 0.50 -16.68
C VAL A 679 6.35 0.91 -16.96
N VAL A 680 6.69 2.20 -16.84
CA VAL A 680 8.06 2.71 -17.01
C VAL A 680 8.70 3.04 -15.67
N PRO A 681 9.97 2.64 -15.44
CA PRO A 681 10.76 1.69 -16.23
C PRO A 681 10.38 0.22 -15.94
N ASN A 682 9.36 0.01 -15.11
CA ASN A 682 9.25 -1.20 -14.31
C ASN A 682 8.76 -2.45 -15.07
N PHE A 683 8.06 -2.30 -16.18
CA PHE A 683 7.46 -3.39 -16.95
C PHE A 683 7.93 -3.38 -18.41
N GLN A 684 8.79 -2.41 -18.78
CA GLN A 684 9.36 -2.28 -20.11
C GLN A 684 10.50 -3.27 -20.34
N ASN A 685 10.71 -3.60 -21.62
CA ASN A 685 11.84 -4.43 -22.08
C ASN A 685 11.91 -5.82 -21.44
N LEU A 686 10.81 -6.29 -20.86
CA LEU A 686 10.67 -7.64 -20.32
C LEU A 686 10.20 -8.60 -21.42
N SER A 687 10.70 -9.84 -21.39
CA SER A 687 10.04 -10.94 -22.12
C SER A 687 8.63 -11.18 -21.57
N ASP A 688 7.76 -11.84 -22.35
CA ASP A 688 6.39 -12.13 -21.91
C ASP A 688 6.38 -12.92 -20.60
N ALA A 689 7.27 -13.90 -20.45
CA ALA A 689 7.40 -14.68 -19.21
C ALA A 689 7.76 -13.81 -18.00
N GLN A 690 8.72 -12.90 -18.16
CA GLN A 690 9.12 -11.98 -17.10
C GLN A 690 7.99 -11.00 -16.75
N LEU A 691 7.28 -10.47 -17.75
CA LEU A 691 6.12 -9.60 -17.55
C LEU A 691 5.01 -10.34 -16.78
N THR A 692 4.66 -11.55 -17.22
CA THR A 692 3.65 -12.40 -16.56
C THR A 692 4.03 -12.71 -15.11
N ASN A 693 5.26 -13.13 -14.85
CA ASN A 693 5.71 -13.47 -13.50
C ASN A 693 5.72 -12.25 -12.58
N LYS A 694 6.08 -11.09 -13.11
CA LYS A 694 6.03 -9.84 -12.36
C LYS A 694 4.60 -9.43 -11.99
N VAL A 695 3.66 -9.54 -12.93
CA VAL A 695 2.24 -9.28 -12.67
C VAL A 695 1.70 -10.26 -11.62
N ARG A 696 2.05 -11.55 -11.70
CA ARG A 696 1.71 -12.56 -10.69
C ARG A 696 2.22 -12.19 -9.30
N ALA A 697 3.45 -11.72 -9.20
CA ALA A 697 4.02 -11.28 -7.92
C ALA A 697 3.27 -10.07 -7.35
N LEU A 698 2.87 -9.12 -8.19
CA LEU A 698 2.09 -7.94 -7.79
C LEU A 698 0.71 -8.34 -7.26
N VAL A 699 -0.01 -9.21 -7.98
CA VAL A 699 -1.32 -9.72 -7.57
C VAL A 699 -1.21 -10.51 -6.27
N PHE A 700 -0.18 -11.36 -6.13
CA PHE A 700 0.08 -12.09 -4.89
C PHE A 700 0.32 -11.14 -3.72
N LYS A 701 1.18 -10.11 -3.87
CA LYS A 701 1.43 -9.12 -2.82
C LYS A 701 0.16 -8.36 -2.45
N SER A 702 -0.65 -7.95 -3.44
CA SER A 702 -1.95 -7.32 -3.21
C SER A 702 -2.91 -8.24 -2.45
N GLY A 703 -2.96 -9.53 -2.77
CA GLY A 703 -3.84 -10.48 -2.07
C GLY A 703 -3.37 -10.88 -0.67
N VAL A 704 -2.10 -10.70 -0.34
CA VAL A 704 -1.58 -10.95 1.03
C VAL A 704 -1.78 -9.75 1.93
N TRP A 705 -1.48 -8.57 1.42
CA TRP A 705 -1.65 -7.36 2.21
C TRP A 705 -3.10 -6.90 2.18
N GLY A 706 -3.79 -6.97 1.05
CA GLY A 706 -5.14 -6.41 0.87
C GLY A 706 -5.13 -4.95 0.43
N VAL A 707 -3.99 -4.47 -0.08
CA VAL A 707 -3.87 -3.12 -0.63
C VAL A 707 -4.26 -3.14 -2.11
N PRO A 708 -5.22 -2.30 -2.55
CA PRO A 708 -5.50 -2.11 -3.97
C PRO A 708 -4.29 -1.55 -4.70
N ILE A 709 -4.06 -1.99 -5.94
CA ILE A 709 -2.93 -1.54 -6.75
C ILE A 709 -3.43 -1.07 -8.12
N GLY A 710 -3.08 0.15 -8.52
CA GLY A 710 -3.22 0.62 -9.88
C GLY A 710 -2.02 0.22 -10.75
N ILE A 711 -2.27 0.06 -12.04
CA ILE A 711 -1.25 -0.01 -13.08
C ILE A 711 -1.59 1.08 -14.09
N PHE A 712 -0.60 1.83 -14.54
CA PHE A 712 -0.80 2.81 -15.60
C PHE A 712 0.28 2.76 -16.67
N PHE A 713 -0.10 3.19 -17.86
CA PHE A 713 0.79 3.28 -19.00
C PHE A 713 0.35 4.35 -19.99
N HIS A 714 1.31 4.83 -20.76
CA HIS A 714 1.14 5.82 -21.81
C HIS A 714 1.35 5.18 -23.18
N MET A 715 1.32 6.03 -24.21
CA MET A 715 1.56 5.63 -25.59
C MET A 715 2.93 4.96 -25.76
N ASN A 716 2.95 3.81 -26.44
CA ASN A 716 4.15 3.06 -26.83
C ASN A 716 5.04 2.55 -25.68
N GLU A 717 4.60 2.62 -24.43
CA GLU A 717 5.38 2.10 -23.31
C GLU A 717 5.34 0.57 -23.23
N LEU A 718 4.25 -0.04 -23.69
CA LEU A 718 4.11 -1.47 -23.97
C LEU A 718 3.56 -1.65 -25.39
N ALA A 719 4.05 -2.65 -26.11
CA ALA A 719 3.43 -3.02 -27.38
C ALA A 719 2.01 -3.60 -27.14
N PRO A 720 1.05 -3.48 -28.09
CA PRO A 720 -0.30 -4.03 -27.94
C PRO A 720 -0.34 -5.51 -27.53
N HIS A 721 0.60 -6.32 -28.05
CA HIS A 721 0.78 -7.71 -27.63
C HIS A 721 1.10 -7.85 -26.13
N GLN A 722 2.04 -7.04 -25.62
CA GLN A 722 2.44 -7.06 -24.21
C GLN A 722 1.32 -6.54 -23.29
N VAL A 723 0.49 -5.60 -23.76
CA VAL A 723 -0.75 -5.25 -23.04
C VAL A 723 -1.64 -6.49 -22.91
N GLY A 724 -1.80 -7.27 -23.99
CA GLY A 724 -2.51 -8.55 -23.93
C GLY A 724 -1.96 -9.51 -22.87
N VAL A 725 -0.64 -9.70 -22.83
CA VAL A 725 0.06 -10.54 -21.84
C VAL A 725 -0.17 -10.05 -20.40
N LEU A 726 -0.10 -8.74 -20.18
CA LEU A 726 -0.36 -8.14 -18.87
C LEU A 726 -1.79 -8.43 -18.39
N LEU A 727 -2.78 -8.25 -19.28
CA LEU A 727 -4.19 -8.48 -18.96
C LEU A 727 -4.50 -9.97 -18.68
N ASP A 728 -3.89 -10.89 -19.43
CA ASP A 728 -4.03 -12.33 -19.16
C ASP A 728 -3.40 -12.69 -17.82
N ALA A 729 -2.19 -12.20 -17.54
CA ALA A 729 -1.51 -12.46 -16.28
C ALA A 729 -2.31 -11.95 -15.08
N LEU A 730 -2.95 -10.78 -15.17
CA LEU A 730 -3.82 -10.25 -14.12
C LEU A 730 -5.01 -11.19 -13.83
N LYS A 731 -5.71 -11.61 -14.89
CA LYS A 731 -6.89 -12.48 -14.77
C LYS A 731 -6.53 -13.87 -14.26
N GLU A 732 -5.50 -14.48 -14.83
CA GLU A 732 -5.03 -15.82 -14.44
C GLU A 732 -4.54 -15.87 -13.00
N SER A 733 -4.03 -14.75 -12.49
CA SER A 733 -3.60 -14.63 -11.08
C SER A 733 -4.76 -14.41 -10.10
N GLY A 734 -6.00 -14.31 -10.58
CA GLY A 734 -7.18 -14.12 -9.75
C GLY A 734 -7.38 -12.68 -9.26
N ALA A 735 -6.85 -11.67 -9.96
CA ALA A 735 -7.07 -10.27 -9.62
C ALA A 735 -8.56 -9.90 -9.76
N THR A 736 -9.09 -9.17 -8.78
CA THR A 736 -10.37 -8.49 -8.90
C THR A 736 -10.15 -7.17 -9.63
N LEU A 737 -10.42 -7.16 -10.93
CA LEU A 737 -10.20 -6.00 -11.78
C LEU A 737 -11.34 -5.00 -11.64
N MET A 738 -10.99 -3.73 -11.46
CA MET A 738 -11.92 -2.62 -11.26
C MET A 738 -11.48 -1.41 -12.10
N THR A 739 -12.43 -0.55 -12.46
CA THR A 739 -12.10 0.82 -12.87
C THR A 739 -11.69 1.65 -11.64
N ASN A 740 -11.06 2.79 -11.85
CA ASN A 740 -10.74 3.73 -10.77
C ASN A 740 -12.02 4.19 -10.05
N THR A 741 -13.09 4.51 -10.79
CA THR A 741 -14.39 4.86 -10.21
C THR A 741 -14.95 3.73 -9.33
N GLN A 742 -14.95 2.48 -9.82
CA GLN A 742 -15.41 1.32 -9.04
C GLN A 742 -14.58 1.09 -7.78
N LEU A 743 -13.26 1.29 -7.85
CA LEU A 743 -12.40 1.15 -6.68
C LEU A 743 -12.69 2.26 -5.65
N VAL A 744 -12.83 3.51 -6.07
CA VAL A 744 -13.17 4.63 -5.18
C VAL A 744 -14.55 4.44 -4.55
N GLU A 745 -15.55 4.00 -5.31
CA GLU A 745 -16.87 3.67 -4.77
C GLU A 745 -16.81 2.53 -3.75
N TYR A 746 -16.06 1.46 -4.04
CA TYR A 746 -15.85 0.36 -3.12
C TYR A 746 -15.21 0.83 -1.82
N LEU A 747 -14.14 1.63 -1.90
CA LEU A 747 -13.43 2.14 -0.74
C LEU A 747 -14.29 3.14 0.06
N SER A 748 -15.07 3.98 -0.62
CA SER A 748 -16.00 4.91 0.01
C SER A 748 -17.15 4.19 0.74
N GLY A 749 -17.71 3.16 0.11
CA GLY A 749 -18.85 2.40 0.67
C GLY A 749 -18.46 1.46 1.81
N ALA A 750 -17.21 1.01 1.84
CA ALA A 750 -16.67 0.15 2.90
C ALA A 750 -16.20 0.93 4.15
N GLN A 751 -16.08 2.27 4.09
CA GLN A 751 -15.49 3.11 5.13
C GLN A 751 -16.36 4.34 5.47
N PRO A 752 -17.05 4.35 6.62
CA PRO A 752 -17.21 5.57 7.41
C PRO A 752 -16.20 5.50 8.58
N ASP A 753 -15.40 6.49 8.95
CA ASP A 753 -15.16 7.87 8.52
C ASP A 753 -13.72 8.22 8.97
N VAL A 754 -13.02 9.03 8.15
CA VAL A 754 -11.76 9.78 8.42
C VAL A 754 -10.60 9.08 9.18
N GLY A 755 -9.66 8.48 8.44
CA GLY A 755 -8.34 8.06 8.94
C GLY A 755 -7.60 7.12 7.98
N THR A 756 -6.26 7.07 8.05
CA THR A 756 -5.33 6.29 7.19
C THR A 756 -5.51 4.77 7.34
N THR A 757 -6.68 4.26 6.95
CA THR A 757 -7.14 2.93 7.37
C THR A 757 -6.43 1.83 6.60
N TYR A 758 -5.65 1.05 7.35
CA TYR A 758 -5.08 -0.20 6.89
C TYR A 758 -6.18 -1.26 6.78
N PHE A 759 -6.47 -1.60 5.52
CA PHE A 759 -7.30 -2.70 5.05
C PHE A 759 -8.82 -2.47 5.20
N ALA A 760 -9.52 -2.62 4.07
CA ALA A 760 -10.95 -2.34 3.92
C ALA A 760 -11.82 -3.60 3.80
N ASP A 761 -11.25 -4.80 3.93
CA ASP A 761 -12.00 -6.04 3.74
C ASP A 761 -11.69 -7.09 4.82
N ALA A 762 -12.67 -7.97 5.07
CA ALA A 762 -12.48 -9.15 5.89
C ALA A 762 -11.62 -10.17 5.13
N ALA A 763 -10.75 -10.89 5.85
CA ALA A 763 -9.99 -11.94 5.22
C ALA A 763 -10.96 -13.03 4.71
N THR A 764 -10.81 -13.45 3.45
CA THR A 764 -11.69 -14.45 2.81
C THR A 764 -11.12 -15.86 2.84
N GLY A 765 -9.85 -16.00 3.23
CA GLY A 765 -9.11 -17.25 3.23
C GLY A 765 -8.89 -17.85 4.62
N ASP A 766 -8.56 -19.14 4.64
CA ASP A 766 -8.02 -19.84 5.81
C ASP A 766 -6.70 -19.21 6.26
N PRO A 767 -6.26 -19.43 7.51
CA PRO A 767 -4.91 -19.06 7.95
C PRO A 767 -3.85 -19.55 6.97
N PRO A 768 -2.76 -18.81 6.78
CA PRO A 768 -1.73 -19.18 5.82
C PRO A 768 -1.18 -20.59 6.11
N ASP A 769 -1.20 -21.42 5.07
CA ASP A 769 -0.79 -22.82 5.07
C ASP A 769 0.44 -22.95 4.15
N PHE A 770 1.61 -23.00 4.78
CA PHE A 770 2.92 -23.07 4.13
C PHE A 770 3.36 -24.51 3.88
N ARG A 771 2.43 -25.47 3.92
CA ARG A 771 2.68 -26.86 3.53
C ARG A 771 3.13 -26.96 2.06
N PRO A 772 4.17 -27.73 1.68
CA PRO A 772 4.45 -27.98 0.29
C PRO A 772 3.35 -28.88 -0.26
N SER A 773 3.17 -28.84 -1.57
CA SER A 773 2.46 -29.91 -2.26
C SER A 773 3.44 -30.99 -2.70
N MET A 774 2.94 -32.15 -3.14
CA MET A 774 3.75 -33.18 -3.81
C MET A 774 4.45 -32.67 -5.10
N THR A 775 4.08 -31.48 -5.57
CA THR A 775 4.66 -30.82 -6.74
C THR A 775 5.53 -29.62 -6.39
N SER A 776 5.73 -29.34 -5.10
CA SER A 776 6.68 -28.29 -4.68
C SER A 776 8.10 -28.69 -5.10
N VAL A 777 8.82 -27.72 -5.66
CA VAL A 777 10.17 -27.95 -6.16
C VAL A 777 11.09 -28.24 -4.98
N THR A 778 11.77 -29.39 -5.01
CA THR A 778 12.81 -29.73 -4.03
C THR A 778 14.14 -29.13 -4.45
N THR A 779 14.75 -28.33 -3.59
CA THR A 779 15.99 -27.61 -3.88
C THR A 779 17.23 -28.26 -3.25
N ASP A 780 17.09 -29.02 -2.16
CA ASP A 780 18.20 -29.69 -1.47
C ASP A 780 18.05 -31.23 -1.36
N GLN A 781 19.13 -31.98 -1.64
CA GLN A 781 19.26 -33.43 -1.42
C GLN A 781 20.48 -33.79 -0.53
N GLY A 782 21.00 -32.83 0.23
CA GLY A 782 22.24 -32.98 1.01
C GLY A 782 22.18 -34.01 2.15
N THR A 783 23.28 -34.75 2.31
CA THR A 783 23.45 -35.87 3.26
C THR A 783 23.38 -35.53 4.76
N SER A 784 23.42 -34.25 5.16
CA SER A 784 23.45 -33.82 6.57
C SER A 784 22.13 -33.21 7.09
N VAL A 785 21.38 -32.50 6.25
CA VAL A 785 20.13 -31.82 6.66
C VAL A 785 19.03 -32.81 7.04
N GLY A 786 18.99 -33.96 6.35
CA GLY A 786 18.02 -35.02 6.58
C GLY A 786 18.14 -35.77 7.91
N THR A 787 19.25 -35.59 8.65
CA THR A 787 19.48 -36.28 9.93
C THR A 787 19.43 -35.31 11.11
N GLU A 788 19.95 -34.09 10.93
CA GLU A 788 20.07 -33.07 11.97
C GLU A 788 18.77 -32.25 12.14
N PHE A 789 18.01 -32.03 11.07
CA PHE A 789 16.77 -31.23 11.05
C PHE A 789 15.59 -31.99 10.46
N LYS A 790 15.53 -33.30 10.69
CA LYS A 790 14.59 -34.23 10.05
C LYS A 790 13.09 -33.95 10.27
N TYR A 791 12.75 -33.13 11.26
CA TYR A 791 11.37 -32.75 11.58
C TYR A 791 11.09 -31.35 11.05
N ASP A 792 9.91 -31.13 10.46
CA ASP A 792 9.46 -29.79 10.06
C ASP A 792 8.95 -28.96 11.26
N LEU A 793 8.51 -27.72 11.01
CA LEU A 793 7.90 -26.83 12.02
C LEU A 793 6.75 -27.49 12.82
N MET A 794 6.06 -28.49 12.25
CA MET A 794 4.96 -29.24 12.87
C MET A 794 5.41 -30.50 13.63
N GLY A 795 6.70 -30.82 13.61
CA GLY A 795 7.26 -32.03 14.21
C GLY A 795 7.04 -33.27 13.33
N VAL A 796 6.73 -33.11 12.04
CA VAL A 796 6.52 -34.23 11.12
C VAL A 796 7.88 -34.70 10.59
N ASP A 797 8.18 -35.99 10.74
CA ASP A 797 9.41 -36.60 10.21
C ASP A 797 9.36 -36.58 8.69
N GLN A 798 10.24 -35.83 8.07
CA GLN A 798 10.19 -35.60 6.64
C GLN A 798 10.82 -36.75 5.84
N THR A 799 11.64 -37.59 6.49
CA THR A 799 12.29 -38.75 5.84
C THR A 799 11.29 -39.81 5.37
N GLN A 800 10.08 -39.82 5.93
CA GLN A 800 9.01 -40.75 5.51
C GLN A 800 8.48 -40.46 4.10
N PHE A 801 8.76 -39.28 3.54
CA PHE A 801 8.29 -38.86 2.21
C PHE A 801 9.34 -39.06 1.10
N GLY A 802 10.45 -39.75 1.39
CA GLY A 802 11.52 -40.08 0.44
C GLY A 802 12.81 -39.28 0.66
N GLY A 803 13.80 -39.45 -0.22
CA GLY A 803 15.10 -38.76 -0.13
C GLY A 803 15.11 -37.31 -0.63
N ALA A 804 13.94 -36.77 -1.01
CA ALA A 804 13.77 -35.45 -1.60
C ALA A 804 12.61 -34.74 -0.90
N TRP A 805 12.90 -33.96 0.14
CA TRP A 805 11.91 -33.17 0.87
C TRP A 805 12.44 -31.78 1.21
N ASP A 806 11.54 -30.81 1.22
CA ASP A 806 11.77 -29.39 1.48
C ASP A 806 11.60 -29.12 2.98
N VAL A 807 12.68 -28.70 3.63
CA VAL A 807 12.75 -28.50 5.09
C VAL A 807 12.05 -27.18 5.42
N GLY A 808 10.83 -27.23 5.96
CA GLY A 808 10.07 -26.01 6.38
C GLY A 808 8.70 -25.86 5.83
N ALA A 809 8.48 -26.64 4.80
CA ALA A 809 7.18 -26.84 4.30
C ALA A 809 6.51 -27.86 5.26
N PHE A 810 5.51 -27.40 6.01
CA PHE A 810 4.64 -28.26 6.81
C PHE A 810 4.23 -29.47 5.92
N VAL A 811 4.27 -30.76 6.25
CA VAL A 811 3.78 -31.76 5.25
C VAL A 811 2.25 -31.73 5.12
N LEU A 812 1.72 -31.90 3.90
CA LEU A 812 0.36 -32.38 3.66
C LEU A 812 0.18 -33.72 4.38
N VAL A 813 -0.20 -33.70 5.65
CA VAL A 813 -0.95 -34.80 6.23
C VAL A 813 -2.18 -34.93 5.35
N PRO A 814 -2.39 -36.05 4.64
CA PRO A 814 -3.65 -36.26 3.96
C PRO A 814 -4.71 -36.10 5.04
N GLU A 815 -5.50 -35.02 4.99
CA GLU A 815 -6.80 -35.06 5.62
C GLU A 815 -7.51 -36.19 4.93
N MET A 816 -7.45 -37.38 5.53
CA MET A 816 -8.54 -38.30 5.36
C MET A 816 -9.78 -37.49 5.73
N LEU A 817 -10.62 -37.24 4.74
CA LEU A 817 -11.97 -36.71 4.88
C LEU A 817 -12.57 -37.27 6.18
N GLY A 818 -12.60 -36.44 7.22
CA GLY A 818 -13.12 -36.81 8.54
C GLY A 818 -12.06 -36.99 9.63
N ARG A 819 -11.67 -35.89 10.27
CA ARG A 819 -11.61 -35.86 11.73
C ARG A 819 -12.41 -34.67 12.23
N ALA A 820 -13.49 -35.00 12.93
CA ALA A 820 -14.42 -34.09 13.56
C ALA A 820 -13.71 -33.18 14.58
N ARG A 821 -14.18 -31.93 14.64
CA ARG A 821 -13.94 -30.97 15.73
C ARG A 821 -14.27 -31.63 17.09
N PRO A 822 -13.51 -31.38 18.17
CA PRO A 822 -14.09 -31.25 19.50
C PRO A 822 -15.05 -30.05 19.55
#